data_AF-A0A9P9CRT1-F1
#
_entry.id   AF-A0A9P9CRT1-F1
#
_cell.length_a   1.000
_cell.length_b   1.000
_cell.length_c   1.000
_cell.angle_alpha   90.00
_cell.angle_beta   90.00
_cell.angle_gamma   90.00
#
_symmetry.space_group_name_H-M   'P 1'
#
loop_
_entity.id
_entity.type
_entity.pdbx_description
1 polymer ?
#
loop_
_entity_poly.entity_id
_entity_poly.type
_entity_poly.pdbx_seq_one_letter_code
_entity_poly.pdbx_strand_id
1 'polypeptide(L)'
;MSRPTPEPPVVPHHELSYNKVLTEVFGSRLEICNAPELVRVHGKYATTPEFALGRVRAQLETRDAVVSAVGTLIAQAAKLNLSPETRQVLSSWLLARDVPDKSEPLGKQVVAALETLEQQHPAIDVVLKHRDQLRAVSRWIIGSDSWSRDVGFSGLHHAIASGLNVNILVLDTLPYSTRDIQDPETRKKDVGLYAMNYGNVYVASVAIYSSFMQMLQAVSEADKFPGPSVIVAYLPYSSDASPTLDVLKETKLAVDSGYWPLYRWNPTKEDQGQNPFSLDSEAIKASLQEFLDRQNHMSLLELAKPQLATELVSNLGDTLKEARKKRATEVFDSLVNSLGGDPLLILYASDGGNAEKLAKRLGTRAKARGLPTRVAIFDSMPIPELAQEGNVLFVTSTAGQGEFPQNGRDLAKALNAAVTRGETTLTNLKYGVFGLGDSHYWPRAEDAHYYNKPGKDLDARLEQLGAERIVTFGLGDDQDADGLQTGYKAWEPLVWKALGVDHITVTEPEPEPVTNEHIKITSNFLRGTIVEGLEDTTTGALSASDGQLTKFHGIYEQDDRDIREQRKADGLEPAYAFMIRVRTPGGVCTPQQWLAIDQIADEHGNGTFKITTRQTFQFHGVIKRHLKPAVQDINRVLLDTIAACGDVNRNFIVSSLPAQSQVHEEAYQFAKKMSDKMLPKTTAYHEIWLDKKMVAGNAVQDFEPLYGPYYLPRKFKMAVAIPPNNDVDVYCNDLGFIAIIDDDGKLKGFNVTAGGGMGVTHAMKKTYPRLGDVLGFCTVEQGYEVGEAVIIVQRDHGNRTDRKNARLKYTIDRLGLDVFKSLVEKQLGWSFAPAEPFTFTANVDPFGWSTDHLGKHHFTAFIENGRVEDSAENIFKTGLREIAKVHKGRFRMTANQHVIIADIEDADLQTIKGLLAKYGLDNIQHSGLRLSSSACVAFPTCGLAFAESERYLPVLVTKVEGILEEHGLRHDSIVMRMSGCANGCSRPYAAEVAFVGKSPGNYVMLIGGGYHGQRLNKIYRENVTEPEILAILRPMIKRYALERGEGEHFGDFVIRAGYITPTVSGKLFYEGMGGEGEHRVVAA
;
A
#
# COMPACT_ATOMS: atom_id res chain seq x y z
N MET A 1 -42.72 14.37 -66.83
CA MET A 1 -41.65 13.61 -66.12
C MET A 1 -41.99 13.61 -64.65
N SER A 2 -42.54 12.51 -64.14
CA SER A 2 -42.79 12.30 -62.71
C SER A 2 -41.45 12.26 -61.97
N ARG A 3 -41.23 13.19 -61.03
CA ARG A 3 -40.07 13.12 -60.14
C ARG A 3 -40.14 11.80 -59.37
N PRO A 4 -39.05 11.01 -59.29
CA PRO A 4 -39.04 9.81 -58.47
C PRO A 4 -39.35 10.19 -57.02
N THR A 5 -40.34 9.52 -56.43
CA THR A 5 -40.63 9.63 -55.00
C THR A 5 -39.38 9.20 -54.24
N PRO A 6 -38.79 10.03 -53.37
CA PRO A 6 -37.57 9.66 -52.66
C PRO A 6 -37.86 8.46 -51.74
N GLU A 7 -37.04 7.42 -51.86
CA GLU A 7 -37.14 6.25 -50.98
C GLU A 7 -36.75 6.62 -49.54
N PRO A 8 -37.45 6.08 -48.53
CA PRO A 8 -37.13 6.32 -47.14
C PRO A 8 -35.79 5.67 -46.78
N PRO A 9 -34.93 6.32 -45.99
CA PRO A 9 -33.67 5.73 -45.54
C PRO A 9 -33.93 4.52 -44.63
N VAL A 10 -33.10 3.48 -44.76
CA VAL A 10 -33.17 2.27 -43.91
C VAL A 10 -32.47 2.56 -42.59
N VAL A 11 -33.15 2.28 -41.48
CA VAL A 11 -32.56 2.37 -40.14
C VAL A 11 -31.65 1.15 -39.92
N PRO A 12 -30.38 1.34 -39.51
CA PRO A 12 -29.46 0.23 -39.23
C PRO A 12 -30.02 -0.77 -38.21
N HIS A 13 -29.70 -2.06 -38.37
CA HIS A 13 -30.26 -3.15 -37.58
C HIS A 13 -30.01 -2.97 -36.07
N HIS A 14 -28.82 -2.53 -35.67
CA HIS A 14 -28.49 -2.33 -34.26
C HIS A 14 -29.28 -1.18 -33.62
N GLU A 15 -29.54 -0.12 -34.39
CA GLU A 15 -30.27 1.08 -33.92
C GLU A 15 -31.75 0.80 -33.67
N LEU A 16 -32.31 -0.21 -34.35
CA LEU A 16 -33.67 -0.69 -34.10
C LEU A 16 -33.90 -1.13 -32.64
N SER A 17 -32.85 -1.47 -31.90
CA SER A 17 -32.95 -1.86 -30.49
C SER A 17 -33.52 -0.72 -29.63
N TYR A 18 -33.10 0.52 -29.88
CA TYR A 18 -33.62 1.70 -29.17
C TYR A 18 -35.04 2.05 -29.64
N ASN A 19 -35.31 1.93 -30.95
CA ASN A 19 -36.66 2.16 -31.49
C ASN A 19 -37.69 1.16 -30.94
N LYS A 20 -37.29 -0.11 -30.78
CA LYS A 20 -38.13 -1.14 -30.17
C LYS A 20 -38.48 -0.76 -28.73
N VAL A 21 -37.51 -0.30 -27.93
CA VAL A 21 -37.79 0.14 -26.56
C VAL A 21 -38.79 1.31 -26.53
N LEU A 22 -38.61 2.33 -27.37
CA LEU A 22 -39.58 3.44 -27.46
C LEU A 22 -40.98 2.94 -27.86
N THR A 23 -41.05 2.00 -28.80
CA THR A 23 -42.31 1.42 -29.27
C THR A 23 -43.01 0.61 -28.17
N GLU A 24 -42.28 -0.21 -27.44
CA GLU A 24 -42.81 -1.00 -26.32
C GLU A 24 -43.26 -0.13 -25.14
N VAL A 25 -42.51 0.95 -24.84
CA VAL A 25 -42.81 1.84 -23.70
C VAL A 25 -44.01 2.74 -23.98
N PHE A 26 -44.12 3.30 -25.18
CA PHE A 26 -45.15 4.32 -25.47
C PHE A 26 -46.30 3.80 -26.35
N GLY A 27 -46.13 2.68 -27.04
CA GLY A 27 -47.15 2.07 -27.89
C GLY A 27 -47.79 3.08 -28.85
N SER A 28 -49.12 3.19 -28.79
CA SER A 28 -49.91 4.10 -29.64
C SER A 28 -49.65 5.59 -29.39
N ARG A 29 -49.00 5.96 -28.27
CA ARG A 29 -48.64 7.36 -27.93
C ARG A 29 -47.34 7.82 -28.57
N LEU A 30 -46.52 6.91 -29.09
CA LEU A 30 -45.23 7.24 -29.68
C LEU A 30 -45.41 8.04 -30.98
N GLU A 31 -44.75 9.19 -31.05
CA GLU A 31 -44.65 9.99 -32.26
C GLU A 31 -43.17 10.29 -32.55
N ILE A 32 -42.60 9.64 -33.57
CA ILE A 32 -41.24 9.95 -34.04
C ILE A 32 -41.36 11.08 -35.09
N CYS A 33 -40.97 12.28 -34.70
CA CYS A 33 -41.22 13.50 -35.45
C CYS A 33 -40.44 13.56 -36.78
N ASN A 34 -39.34 12.82 -36.88
CA ASN A 34 -38.46 12.72 -38.04
C ASN A 34 -38.35 11.29 -38.60
N ALA A 35 -39.42 10.50 -38.49
CA ALA A 35 -39.46 9.12 -38.95
C ALA A 35 -39.09 9.00 -40.46
N PRO A 36 -38.29 8.00 -40.86
CA PRO A 36 -37.86 7.82 -42.26
C PRO A 36 -38.98 7.81 -43.30
N GLU A 37 -40.16 7.32 -42.92
CA GLU A 37 -41.34 7.21 -43.78
C GLU A 37 -41.85 8.57 -44.26
N LEU A 38 -41.60 9.65 -43.49
CA LEU A 38 -42.00 11.02 -43.82
C LEU A 38 -41.27 11.54 -45.06
N VAL A 39 -40.12 10.96 -45.43
CA VAL A 39 -39.38 11.33 -46.64
C VAL A 39 -40.24 11.16 -47.89
N ARG A 40 -41.13 10.16 -47.90
CA ARG A 40 -42.04 9.89 -49.03
C ARG A 40 -43.00 11.06 -49.32
N VAL A 41 -43.36 11.81 -48.29
CA VAL A 41 -44.37 12.89 -48.35
C VAL A 41 -43.72 14.28 -48.33
N HIS A 42 -42.65 14.46 -47.55
CA HIS A 42 -42.04 15.75 -47.25
C HIS A 42 -40.61 15.93 -47.81
N GLY A 43 -40.07 14.91 -48.48
CA GLY A 43 -38.74 14.93 -49.10
C GLY A 43 -37.60 14.72 -48.10
N LYS A 44 -36.35 14.82 -48.59
CA LYS A 44 -35.13 14.46 -47.83
C LYS A 44 -34.90 15.27 -46.55
N TYR A 45 -35.51 16.45 -46.43
CA TYR A 45 -35.40 17.28 -45.23
C TYR A 45 -36.23 16.74 -44.05
N ALA A 46 -37.11 15.76 -44.28
CA ALA A 46 -37.98 15.20 -43.25
C ALA A 46 -37.25 14.54 -42.08
N THR A 47 -35.98 14.17 -42.27
CA THR A 47 -35.13 13.54 -41.24
C THR A 47 -34.22 14.52 -40.51
N THR A 48 -34.26 15.83 -40.82
CA THR A 48 -33.39 16.83 -40.18
C THR A 48 -33.99 17.34 -38.86
N PRO A 49 -33.16 17.79 -37.90
CA PRO A 49 -33.63 18.30 -36.62
C PRO A 49 -34.54 19.53 -36.76
N GLU A 50 -34.30 20.41 -37.74
CA GLU A 50 -35.09 21.63 -37.96
C GLU A 50 -36.51 21.33 -38.44
N PHE A 51 -36.67 20.36 -39.35
CA PHE A 51 -37.99 19.92 -39.81
C PHE A 51 -38.77 19.28 -38.66
N ALA A 52 -38.10 18.40 -37.90
CA ALA A 52 -38.67 17.73 -36.75
C ALA A 52 -39.19 18.73 -35.70
N LEU A 53 -38.37 19.75 -35.40
CA LEU A 53 -38.72 20.82 -34.47
C LEU A 53 -39.92 21.65 -34.95
N GLY A 54 -39.96 21.99 -36.24
CA GLY A 54 -41.12 22.70 -36.83
C GLY A 54 -42.42 21.91 -36.70
N ARG A 55 -42.36 20.58 -36.92
CA ARG A 55 -43.51 19.68 -36.77
C ARG A 55 -43.97 19.57 -35.31
N VAL A 56 -43.03 19.44 -34.37
CA VAL A 56 -43.31 19.45 -32.93
C VAL A 56 -44.04 20.72 -32.52
N ARG A 57 -43.54 21.89 -32.95
CA ARG A 57 -44.15 23.18 -32.66
C ARG A 57 -45.59 23.26 -33.16
N ALA A 58 -45.84 22.87 -34.41
CA ALA A 58 -47.19 22.85 -34.98
C ALA A 58 -48.14 21.92 -34.21
N GLN A 59 -47.66 20.76 -33.75
CA GLN A 59 -48.46 19.83 -32.94
C GLN A 59 -48.80 20.40 -31.56
N LEU A 60 -47.86 21.09 -30.91
CA LEU A 60 -48.08 21.73 -29.62
C LEU A 60 -49.09 22.89 -29.74
N GLU A 61 -48.91 23.77 -30.74
CA GLU A 61 -49.84 24.87 -31.01
C GLU A 61 -51.27 24.36 -31.32
N THR A 62 -51.38 23.24 -32.06
CA THR A 62 -52.68 22.60 -32.33
C THR A 62 -53.31 22.06 -31.05
N ARG A 63 -52.51 21.44 -30.17
CA ARG A 63 -52.99 20.91 -28.89
C ARG A 63 -53.46 22.03 -27.95
N ASP A 64 -52.72 23.14 -27.89
CA ASP A 64 -53.11 24.30 -27.08
C ASP A 64 -54.44 24.90 -27.56
N ALA A 65 -54.68 24.92 -28.87
CA ALA A 65 -55.96 25.32 -29.44
C ALA A 65 -57.12 24.41 -28.99
N VAL A 66 -56.91 23.08 -28.94
CA VAL A 66 -57.90 22.12 -28.43
C VAL A 66 -58.14 22.32 -26.93
N VAL A 67 -57.10 22.52 -26.13
CA VAL A 67 -57.22 22.78 -24.68
C VAL A 67 -58.01 24.07 -24.42
N SER A 68 -57.70 25.14 -25.16
CA SER A 68 -58.42 26.41 -25.08
C SER A 68 -59.88 26.28 -25.51
N ALA A 69 -60.15 25.50 -26.56
CA ALA A 69 -61.51 25.21 -27.01
C ALA A 69 -62.31 24.45 -25.94
N VAL A 70 -61.74 23.43 -25.30
CA VAL A 70 -62.38 22.72 -24.18
C VAL A 70 -62.63 23.65 -22.98
N GLY A 71 -61.65 24.49 -22.62
CA GLY A 71 -61.81 25.50 -21.57
C GLY A 71 -62.96 26.48 -21.87
N THR A 72 -63.10 26.89 -23.13
CA THR A 72 -64.20 27.75 -23.60
C THR A 72 -65.55 27.06 -23.45
N LEU A 73 -65.65 25.78 -23.81
CA LEU A 73 -66.88 24.98 -23.66
C LEU A 73 -67.30 24.86 -22.18
N ILE A 74 -66.35 24.69 -21.27
CA ILE A 74 -66.61 24.63 -19.82
C ILE A 74 -67.07 26.00 -19.29
N ALA A 75 -66.40 27.08 -19.70
CA ALA A 75 -66.74 28.44 -19.27
C ALA A 75 -68.13 28.89 -19.76
N GLN A 76 -68.53 28.45 -20.95
CA GLN A 76 -69.82 28.76 -21.55
C GLN A 76 -70.89 27.69 -21.31
N ALA A 77 -70.66 26.75 -20.39
CA ALA A 77 -71.54 25.60 -20.17
C ALA A 77 -73.01 25.98 -19.92
N ALA A 78 -73.26 27.09 -19.21
CA ALA A 78 -74.62 27.60 -18.96
C ALA A 78 -75.30 28.20 -20.21
N LYS A 79 -74.52 28.75 -21.15
CA LYS A 79 -75.02 29.33 -22.42
C LYS A 79 -75.27 28.25 -23.47
N LEU A 80 -74.53 27.15 -23.40
CA LEU A 80 -74.61 26.01 -24.31
C LEU A 80 -75.53 24.88 -23.77
N ASN A 81 -76.21 25.08 -22.64
CA ASN A 81 -77.04 24.06 -21.99
C ASN A 81 -76.35 22.68 -21.90
N LEU A 82 -75.05 22.64 -21.59
CA LEU A 82 -74.31 21.38 -21.49
C LEU A 82 -74.84 20.58 -20.30
N SER A 83 -75.07 19.28 -20.52
CA SER A 83 -75.48 18.37 -19.43
C SER A 83 -74.43 18.35 -18.31
N PRO A 84 -74.83 18.11 -17.05
CA PRO A 84 -73.89 17.92 -15.94
C PRO A 84 -72.83 16.86 -16.25
N GLU A 85 -73.22 15.79 -16.94
CA GLU A 85 -72.36 14.68 -17.35
C GLU A 85 -71.30 15.12 -18.37
N THR A 86 -71.70 15.85 -19.42
CA THR A 86 -70.77 16.40 -20.44
C THR A 86 -69.79 17.37 -19.81
N ARG A 87 -70.26 18.23 -18.88
CA ARG A 87 -69.40 19.18 -18.17
C ARG A 87 -68.39 18.47 -17.28
N GLN A 88 -68.79 17.39 -16.61
CA GLN A 88 -67.92 16.59 -15.78
C GLN A 88 -66.82 15.90 -16.60
N VAL A 89 -67.16 15.34 -17.76
CA VAL A 89 -66.20 14.68 -18.65
C VAL A 89 -65.20 15.69 -19.22
N LEU A 90 -65.65 16.85 -19.70
CA LEU A 90 -64.77 17.92 -20.19
C LEU A 90 -63.82 18.44 -19.10
N SER A 91 -64.32 18.65 -17.89
CA SER A 91 -63.50 19.10 -16.75
C SER A 91 -62.51 18.02 -16.29
N SER A 92 -62.94 16.76 -16.28
CA SER A 92 -62.09 15.62 -15.91
C SER A 92 -60.96 15.42 -16.93
N TRP A 93 -61.26 15.55 -18.22
CA TRP A 93 -60.24 15.54 -19.26
C TRP A 93 -59.28 16.72 -19.12
N LEU A 94 -59.77 17.94 -18.93
CA LEU A 94 -58.91 19.13 -18.81
C LEU A 94 -57.89 19.00 -17.66
N LEU A 95 -58.29 18.39 -16.54
CA LEU A 95 -57.43 18.11 -15.39
C LEU A 95 -56.46 16.94 -15.61
N ALA A 96 -56.79 15.98 -16.48
CA ALA A 96 -56.01 14.77 -16.72
C ALA A 96 -55.41 14.67 -18.14
N ARG A 97 -55.43 15.76 -18.91
CA ARG A 97 -55.06 15.81 -20.35
C ARG A 97 -53.64 15.34 -20.64
N ASP A 98 -52.73 15.53 -19.68
CA ASP A 98 -51.31 15.18 -19.78
C ASP A 98 -50.99 13.88 -19.00
N VAL A 99 -52.00 13.20 -18.45
CA VAL A 99 -51.87 11.90 -17.79
C VAL A 99 -52.15 10.78 -18.81
N PRO A 100 -51.15 9.99 -19.22
CA PRO A 100 -51.27 9.01 -20.30
C PRO A 100 -52.47 8.06 -20.15
N ASP A 101 -52.57 7.40 -19.00
CA ASP A 101 -53.56 6.34 -18.75
C ASP A 101 -55.01 6.88 -18.66
N LYS A 102 -55.17 8.20 -18.49
CA LYS A 102 -56.48 8.85 -18.33
C LYS A 102 -56.90 9.66 -19.55
N SER A 103 -55.95 10.29 -20.24
CA SER A 103 -56.19 11.22 -21.35
C SER A 103 -56.92 10.56 -22.53
N GLU A 104 -56.53 9.35 -22.92
CA GLU A 104 -57.15 8.66 -24.07
C GLU A 104 -58.58 8.17 -23.77
N PRO A 105 -58.87 7.47 -22.65
CA PRO A 105 -60.25 7.10 -22.30
C PRO A 105 -61.17 8.32 -22.14
N LEU A 106 -60.70 9.37 -21.45
CA LEU A 106 -61.48 10.60 -21.26
C LEU A 106 -61.65 11.35 -22.58
N GLY A 107 -60.64 11.37 -23.45
CA GLY A 107 -60.72 11.96 -24.79
C GLY A 107 -61.79 11.29 -25.65
N LYS A 108 -61.90 9.96 -25.61
CA LYS A 108 -62.98 9.22 -26.30
C LYS A 108 -64.36 9.59 -25.76
N GLN A 109 -64.49 9.78 -24.44
CA GLN A 109 -65.73 10.25 -23.82
C GLN A 109 -66.06 11.70 -24.19
N VAL A 110 -65.06 12.58 -24.29
CA VAL A 110 -65.23 13.96 -24.77
C VAL A 110 -65.76 13.96 -26.20
N VAL A 111 -65.16 13.17 -27.10
CA VAL A 111 -65.62 13.05 -28.50
C VAL A 111 -67.08 12.56 -28.53
N ALA A 112 -67.39 11.47 -27.83
CA ALA A 112 -68.73 10.92 -27.79
C ALA A 112 -69.77 11.92 -27.24
N ALA A 113 -69.42 12.67 -26.20
CA ALA A 113 -70.30 13.66 -25.60
C ALA A 113 -70.53 14.89 -26.51
N LEU A 114 -69.51 15.29 -27.28
CA LEU A 114 -69.59 16.44 -28.20
C LEU A 114 -70.27 16.10 -29.52
N GLU A 115 -70.12 14.87 -30.03
CA GLU A 115 -70.81 14.40 -31.25
C GLU A 115 -72.34 14.30 -31.05
N THR A 116 -72.80 14.12 -29.82
CA THR A 116 -74.25 14.07 -29.48
C THR A 116 -74.92 15.44 -29.32
N LEU A 117 -74.18 16.54 -29.43
CA LEU A 117 -74.74 17.89 -29.28
C LEU A 117 -75.22 18.43 -30.63
N GLU A 118 -76.49 18.86 -30.71
CA GLU A 118 -77.05 19.49 -31.92
C GLU A 118 -76.62 20.96 -32.11
N GLN A 119 -76.00 21.58 -31.10
CA GLN A 119 -75.61 22.98 -31.12
C GLN A 119 -74.30 23.20 -31.89
N GLN A 120 -74.31 24.12 -32.85
CA GLN A 120 -73.10 24.52 -33.58
C GLN A 120 -72.32 25.57 -32.78
N HIS A 121 -71.10 25.22 -32.39
CA HIS A 121 -70.18 26.14 -31.73
C HIS A 121 -68.76 25.94 -32.27
N PRO A 122 -68.03 27.01 -32.66
CA PRO A 122 -66.69 26.88 -33.25
C PRO A 122 -65.70 26.07 -32.41
N ALA A 123 -65.82 26.11 -31.07
CA ALA A 123 -64.98 25.32 -30.19
C ALA A 123 -65.27 23.80 -30.25
N ILE A 124 -66.50 23.38 -30.58
CA ILE A 124 -66.84 21.96 -30.78
C ILE A 124 -66.16 21.45 -32.06
N ASP A 125 -66.23 22.23 -33.14
CA ASP A 125 -65.60 21.89 -34.42
C ASP A 125 -64.08 21.75 -34.30
N VAL A 126 -63.43 22.63 -33.53
CA VAL A 126 -61.98 22.56 -33.27
C VAL A 126 -61.61 21.27 -32.53
N VAL A 127 -62.39 20.88 -31.50
CA VAL A 127 -62.12 19.66 -30.72
C VAL A 127 -62.37 18.40 -31.55
N LEU A 128 -63.45 18.34 -32.34
CA LEU A 128 -63.77 17.17 -33.17
C LEU A 128 -62.80 17.01 -34.36
N LYS A 129 -62.38 18.12 -34.98
CA LYS A 129 -61.40 18.12 -36.08
C LYS A 129 -60.03 17.63 -35.65
N HIS A 130 -59.62 17.95 -34.42
CA HIS A 130 -58.30 17.61 -33.86
C HIS A 130 -58.43 16.61 -32.69
N ARG A 131 -59.36 15.66 -32.79
CA ARG A 131 -59.62 14.64 -31.76
C ARG A 131 -58.42 13.76 -31.42
N ASP A 132 -57.49 13.61 -32.35
CA ASP A 132 -56.20 12.92 -32.18
C ASP A 132 -55.29 13.62 -31.16
N GLN A 133 -55.51 14.91 -30.89
CA GLN A 133 -54.79 15.69 -29.88
C GLN A 133 -55.36 15.54 -28.47
N LEU A 134 -56.47 14.80 -28.28
CA LEU A 134 -57.07 14.57 -26.96
C LEU A 134 -56.31 13.54 -26.12
N ARG A 135 -55.51 12.67 -26.74
CA ARG A 135 -54.61 11.73 -26.05
C ARG A 135 -53.27 12.41 -25.74
N ALA A 136 -52.60 12.01 -24.67
CA ALA A 136 -51.23 12.44 -24.41
C ALA A 136 -50.25 11.77 -25.40
N VAL A 137 -49.55 12.57 -26.20
CA VAL A 137 -48.59 12.09 -27.21
C VAL A 137 -47.16 12.27 -26.69
N SER A 138 -46.32 11.24 -26.85
CA SER A 138 -44.88 11.28 -26.54
C SER A 138 -44.11 11.57 -27.83
N ARG A 139 -43.51 12.76 -27.92
CA ARG A 139 -42.83 13.25 -29.14
C ARG A 139 -41.33 13.01 -29.06
N TRP A 140 -40.77 12.34 -30.06
CA TRP A 140 -39.35 11.97 -30.12
C TRP A 140 -38.70 12.42 -31.42
N ILE A 141 -37.50 12.98 -31.31
CA ILE A 141 -36.59 13.27 -32.43
C ILE A 141 -35.39 12.33 -32.26
N ILE A 142 -35.06 11.54 -33.28
CA ILE A 142 -33.94 10.58 -33.21
C ILE A 142 -32.83 11.02 -34.16
N GLY A 143 -31.62 11.15 -33.66
CA GLY A 143 -30.43 11.54 -34.42
C GLY A 143 -29.23 10.63 -34.13
N SER A 144 -28.16 10.81 -34.90
CA SER A 144 -26.88 10.10 -34.70
C SER A 144 -25.78 11.05 -34.25
N ASP A 145 -24.62 10.49 -33.94
CA ASP A 145 -23.42 11.23 -33.55
C ASP A 145 -22.96 12.29 -34.57
N SER A 146 -23.41 12.20 -35.83
CA SER A 146 -23.21 13.27 -36.82
C SER A 146 -23.76 14.63 -36.35
N TRP A 147 -24.78 14.66 -35.49
CA TRP A 147 -25.38 15.88 -34.95
C TRP A 147 -24.56 16.51 -33.81
N SER A 148 -23.54 15.81 -33.33
CA SER A 148 -22.56 16.31 -32.35
C SER A 148 -21.33 16.97 -33.00
N ARG A 149 -21.34 17.12 -34.33
CA ARG A 149 -20.32 17.79 -35.15
C ARG A 149 -20.87 19.10 -35.74
N ASP A 150 -20.01 20.04 -36.11
CA ASP A 150 -20.37 21.45 -36.41
C ASP A 150 -21.54 21.65 -37.40
N VAL A 151 -21.73 20.75 -38.37
CA VAL A 151 -22.80 20.87 -39.39
C VAL A 151 -24.20 20.55 -38.83
N GLY A 152 -24.33 19.70 -37.81
CA GLY A 152 -25.61 19.31 -37.21
C GLY A 152 -25.90 19.94 -35.85
N PHE A 153 -24.90 20.59 -35.25
CA PHE A 153 -24.99 21.17 -33.90
C PHE A 153 -26.00 22.33 -33.81
N SER A 154 -26.20 23.08 -34.91
CA SER A 154 -27.15 24.20 -34.97
C SER A 154 -28.61 23.75 -34.76
N GLY A 155 -29.03 22.64 -35.36
CA GLY A 155 -30.40 22.14 -35.25
C GLY A 155 -30.70 21.56 -33.87
N LEU A 156 -29.74 20.83 -33.30
CA LEU A 156 -29.81 20.32 -31.92
C LEU A 156 -29.86 21.48 -30.91
N HIS A 157 -29.05 22.51 -31.10
CA HIS A 157 -29.10 23.75 -30.33
C HIS A 157 -30.49 24.40 -30.37
N HIS A 158 -31.10 24.55 -31.56
CA HIS A 158 -32.44 25.12 -31.69
C HIS A 158 -33.51 24.28 -30.99
N ALA A 159 -33.42 22.96 -31.04
CA ALA A 159 -34.37 22.08 -30.36
C ALA A 159 -34.28 22.24 -28.83
N ILE A 160 -33.06 22.27 -28.28
CA ILE A 160 -32.79 22.50 -26.86
C ILE A 160 -33.24 23.91 -26.42
N ALA A 161 -32.83 24.94 -27.16
CA ALA A 161 -33.12 26.34 -26.83
C ALA A 161 -34.60 26.72 -27.01
N SER A 162 -35.39 25.90 -27.72
CA SER A 162 -36.81 26.18 -27.99
C SER A 162 -37.70 26.16 -26.75
N GLY A 163 -37.30 25.43 -25.71
CA GLY A 163 -38.13 25.19 -24.52
C GLY A 163 -39.39 24.36 -24.79
N LEU A 164 -39.56 23.80 -26.00
CA LEU A 164 -40.72 22.98 -26.34
C LEU A 164 -40.66 21.61 -25.64
N ASN A 165 -41.82 21.04 -25.34
CA ASN A 165 -41.92 19.69 -24.78
C ASN A 165 -41.66 18.64 -25.89
N VAL A 166 -40.40 18.20 -25.99
CA VAL A 166 -39.90 17.25 -26.99
C VAL A 166 -38.74 16.44 -26.44
N ASN A 167 -38.72 15.14 -26.76
CA ASN A 167 -37.62 14.25 -26.39
C ASN A 167 -36.65 14.07 -27.57
N ILE A 168 -35.35 14.14 -27.31
CA ILE A 168 -34.29 14.00 -28.31
C ILE A 168 -33.43 12.79 -27.93
N LEU A 169 -33.33 11.80 -28.82
CA LEU A 169 -32.45 10.64 -28.66
C LEU A 169 -31.28 10.74 -29.65
N VAL A 170 -30.06 10.81 -29.15
CA VAL A 170 -28.83 10.87 -29.95
C VAL A 170 -28.06 9.56 -29.81
N LEU A 171 -27.91 8.81 -30.90
CA LEU A 171 -27.18 7.55 -30.93
C LEU A 171 -25.68 7.79 -31.17
N ASP A 172 -24.84 7.36 -30.23
CA ASP A 172 -23.40 7.40 -30.32
C ASP A 172 -22.84 6.05 -30.77
N THR A 173 -22.41 5.97 -32.03
CA THR A 173 -22.01 4.71 -32.67
C THR A 173 -20.50 4.49 -32.70
N LEU A 174 -19.70 5.40 -32.15
CA LEU A 174 -18.24 5.36 -32.29
C LEU A 174 -17.61 4.33 -31.33
N PRO A 175 -16.90 3.29 -31.83
CA PRO A 175 -16.30 2.27 -30.98
C PRO A 175 -15.22 2.83 -30.05
N TYR A 176 -15.17 2.31 -28.82
CA TYR A 176 -14.21 2.70 -27.79
C TYR A 176 -12.76 2.51 -28.27
N SER A 177 -12.49 1.42 -29.00
CA SER A 177 -11.16 1.01 -29.49
C SER A 177 -10.53 1.92 -30.56
N THR A 178 -11.26 2.89 -31.12
CA THR A 178 -10.84 3.67 -32.31
C THR A 178 -10.47 5.13 -32.05
N ARG A 179 -10.27 5.56 -30.80
CA ARG A 179 -10.07 6.99 -30.47
C ARG A 179 -8.67 7.55 -30.78
N ASP A 180 -7.67 6.70 -31.01
CA ASP A 180 -6.26 7.12 -31.16
C ASP A 180 -5.85 7.59 -32.57
N ILE A 181 -6.79 7.81 -33.49
CA ILE A 181 -6.46 8.04 -34.92
C ILE A 181 -6.92 9.41 -35.48
N GLN A 182 -7.51 10.34 -34.70
CA GLN A 182 -8.13 11.54 -35.32
C GLN A 182 -7.56 12.93 -34.93
N ASP A 183 -7.53 13.77 -35.96
CA ASP A 183 -7.01 15.14 -36.07
C ASP A 183 -7.71 16.13 -35.07
N PRO A 184 -6.95 16.90 -34.27
CA PRO A 184 -7.48 17.78 -33.22
C PRO A 184 -8.58 18.77 -33.65
N GLU A 185 -8.65 19.15 -34.93
CA GLU A 185 -9.69 20.07 -35.44
C GLU A 185 -11.05 19.40 -35.70
N THR A 186 -11.15 18.06 -35.64
CA THR A 186 -12.39 17.31 -35.93
C THR A 186 -13.04 16.67 -34.70
N ARG A 187 -12.73 17.19 -33.50
CA ARG A 187 -13.16 16.59 -32.23
C ARG A 187 -14.67 16.74 -32.00
N LYS A 188 -15.31 15.60 -31.71
CA LYS A 188 -16.73 15.48 -31.33
C LYS A 188 -17.06 16.31 -30.08
N LYS A 189 -18.15 17.08 -30.09
CA LYS A 189 -18.63 17.87 -28.94
C LYS A 189 -19.47 17.01 -28.00
N ASP A 190 -19.37 17.24 -26.69
CA ASP A 190 -20.17 16.54 -25.68
C ASP A 190 -21.58 17.13 -25.61
N VAL A 191 -22.55 16.42 -26.19
CA VAL A 191 -23.96 16.83 -26.26
C VAL A 191 -24.63 16.84 -24.88
N GLY A 192 -24.27 15.89 -24.01
CA GLY A 192 -24.87 15.79 -22.68
C GLY A 192 -24.47 16.99 -21.82
N LEU A 193 -23.18 17.29 -21.75
CA LEU A 193 -22.67 18.46 -21.04
C LEU A 193 -23.19 19.77 -21.63
N TYR A 194 -23.29 19.85 -22.97
CA TYR A 194 -23.86 21.01 -23.65
C TYR A 194 -25.32 21.27 -23.26
N ALA A 195 -26.16 20.23 -23.24
CA ALA A 195 -27.57 20.33 -22.88
C ALA A 195 -27.76 20.70 -21.39
N MET A 196 -26.93 20.18 -20.49
CA MET A 196 -26.98 20.53 -19.06
C MET A 196 -26.75 22.02 -18.80
N ASN A 197 -25.87 22.68 -19.58
CA ASN A 197 -25.57 24.09 -19.42
C ASN A 197 -26.76 25.03 -19.68
N TYR A 198 -27.85 24.54 -20.28
CA TYR A 198 -29.09 25.32 -20.46
C TYR A 198 -29.94 25.43 -19.19
N GLY A 199 -29.73 24.56 -18.20
CA GLY A 199 -30.42 24.64 -16.91
C GLY A 199 -31.88 24.15 -16.90
N ASN A 200 -32.54 24.05 -18.06
CA ASN A 200 -33.98 23.73 -18.16
C ASN A 200 -34.29 22.52 -19.06
N VAL A 201 -33.38 21.55 -19.15
CA VAL A 201 -33.44 20.40 -20.07
C VAL A 201 -33.28 19.11 -19.27
N TYR A 202 -34.07 18.05 -19.51
CA TYR A 202 -33.73 16.75 -18.93
C TYR A 202 -32.58 16.11 -19.73
N VAL A 203 -31.53 15.61 -19.07
CA VAL A 203 -30.39 15.00 -19.77
C VAL A 203 -30.08 13.62 -19.22
N ALA A 204 -29.92 12.61 -20.08
CA ALA A 204 -29.47 11.28 -19.65
C ALA A 204 -28.42 10.69 -20.59
N SER A 205 -27.49 9.94 -20.00
CA SER A 205 -26.58 9.06 -20.72
C SER A 205 -26.99 7.62 -20.46
N VAL A 206 -27.24 6.86 -21.53
CA VAL A 206 -27.77 5.50 -21.49
C VAL A 206 -26.94 4.56 -22.37
N ALA A 207 -26.95 3.28 -22.03
CA ALA A 207 -26.38 2.24 -22.88
C ALA A 207 -27.20 0.95 -22.71
N ILE A 208 -28.01 0.63 -23.72
CA ILE A 208 -29.00 -0.46 -23.67
C ILE A 208 -28.39 -1.82 -23.32
N TYR A 209 -27.17 -2.10 -23.81
CA TYR A 209 -26.46 -3.35 -23.57
C TYR A 209 -25.68 -3.39 -22.25
N SER A 210 -25.57 -2.26 -21.53
CA SER A 210 -24.95 -2.22 -20.20
C SER A 210 -25.98 -2.19 -19.08
N SER A 211 -27.07 -1.42 -19.23
CA SER A 211 -28.12 -1.32 -18.21
C SER A 211 -29.48 -0.99 -18.84
N PHE A 212 -30.26 -2.04 -19.10
CA PHE A 212 -31.60 -1.91 -19.65
C PHE A 212 -32.58 -1.21 -18.69
N MET A 213 -32.49 -1.50 -17.39
CA MET A 213 -33.36 -0.87 -16.39
C MET A 213 -33.15 0.65 -16.32
N GLN A 214 -31.89 1.09 -16.36
CA GLN A 214 -31.55 2.51 -16.35
C GLN A 214 -32.09 3.22 -17.58
N MET A 215 -31.98 2.59 -18.76
CA MET A 215 -32.55 3.11 -20.00
C MET A 215 -34.06 3.31 -19.91
N LEU A 216 -34.82 2.31 -19.44
CA LEU A 216 -36.27 2.43 -19.28
C LEU A 216 -36.65 3.58 -18.33
N GLN A 217 -35.89 3.73 -17.25
CA GLN A 217 -36.11 4.81 -16.31
C GLN A 217 -35.82 6.17 -16.93
N ALA A 218 -34.72 6.32 -17.66
CA ALA A 218 -34.35 7.55 -18.35
C ALA A 218 -35.40 7.97 -19.39
N VAL A 219 -35.86 7.02 -20.21
CA VAL A 219 -36.90 7.24 -21.22
C VAL A 219 -38.23 7.64 -20.59
N SER A 220 -38.63 6.99 -19.48
CA SER A 220 -39.87 7.35 -18.78
C SER A 220 -39.78 8.72 -18.08
N GLU A 221 -38.62 9.09 -17.56
CA GLU A 221 -38.41 10.40 -16.92
C GLU A 221 -38.38 11.53 -17.95
N ALA A 222 -37.76 11.30 -19.10
CA ALA A 222 -37.78 12.21 -20.24
C ALA A 222 -39.21 12.53 -20.70
N ASP A 223 -40.08 11.52 -20.91
CA ASP A 223 -41.49 11.73 -21.30
C ASP A 223 -42.31 12.54 -20.29
N LYS A 224 -41.95 12.45 -19.00
CA LYS A 224 -42.64 13.18 -17.93
C LYS A 224 -42.13 14.62 -17.76
N PHE A 225 -40.98 14.95 -18.33
CA PHE A 225 -40.36 16.26 -18.17
C PHE A 225 -41.12 17.30 -19.02
N PRO A 226 -41.61 18.40 -18.42
CA PRO A 226 -42.41 19.40 -19.14
C PRO A 226 -41.51 20.41 -19.89
N GLY A 227 -40.70 19.92 -20.83
CA GLY A 227 -39.72 20.72 -21.57
C GLY A 227 -38.86 19.85 -22.50
N PRO A 228 -37.77 20.40 -23.06
CA PRO A 228 -36.87 19.63 -23.90
C PRO A 228 -36.13 18.56 -23.08
N SER A 229 -35.93 17.39 -23.66
CA SER A 229 -35.10 16.34 -23.07
C SER A 229 -34.09 15.78 -24.08
N VAL A 230 -32.92 15.38 -23.60
CA VAL A 230 -31.81 14.85 -24.39
C VAL A 230 -31.30 13.56 -23.77
N ILE A 231 -31.44 12.45 -24.49
CA ILE A 231 -30.86 11.16 -24.13
C ILE A 231 -29.73 10.86 -25.11
N VAL A 232 -28.51 10.71 -24.59
CA VAL A 232 -27.34 10.26 -25.37
C VAL A 232 -27.16 8.77 -25.13
N ALA A 233 -27.24 7.98 -26.20
CA ALA A 233 -27.33 6.54 -26.16
C ALA A 233 -26.13 5.88 -26.82
N TYR A 234 -25.33 5.13 -26.05
CA TYR A 234 -24.16 4.43 -26.58
C TYR A 234 -24.54 3.15 -27.32
N LEU A 235 -23.99 2.98 -28.51
CA LEU A 235 -24.22 1.84 -29.39
C LEU A 235 -23.02 1.63 -30.34
N PRO A 236 -21.84 1.21 -29.84
CA PRO A 236 -20.61 1.12 -30.64
C PRO A 236 -20.66 -0.03 -31.66
N TYR A 237 -20.74 0.28 -32.95
CA TYR A 237 -20.61 -0.72 -34.02
C TYR A 237 -19.85 -0.15 -35.22
N SER A 238 -19.07 -1.00 -35.90
CA SER A 238 -18.22 -0.58 -37.03
C SER A 238 -18.92 -0.76 -38.39
N SER A 239 -19.88 -1.67 -38.48
CA SER A 239 -20.70 -1.91 -39.67
C SER A 239 -22.04 -2.54 -39.28
N ASP A 240 -23.05 -2.46 -40.14
CA ASP A 240 -24.37 -3.09 -39.89
C ASP A 240 -24.31 -4.64 -39.85
N ALA A 241 -23.17 -5.22 -40.23
CA ALA A 241 -22.88 -6.66 -40.13
C ALA A 241 -22.14 -7.06 -38.84
N SER A 242 -21.86 -6.11 -37.93
CA SER A 242 -21.16 -6.39 -36.67
C SER A 242 -21.93 -7.40 -35.81
N PRO A 243 -21.29 -8.44 -35.25
CA PRO A 243 -21.96 -9.35 -34.35
C PRO A 243 -22.51 -8.62 -33.11
N THR A 244 -23.77 -8.86 -32.75
CA THR A 244 -24.41 -8.24 -31.57
C THR A 244 -23.62 -8.45 -30.27
N LEU A 245 -22.93 -9.59 -30.15
CA LEU A 245 -22.08 -9.91 -29.00
C LEU A 245 -20.89 -8.96 -28.87
N ASP A 246 -20.31 -8.51 -29.99
CA ASP A 246 -19.16 -7.61 -29.98
C ASP A 246 -19.58 -6.19 -29.60
N VAL A 247 -20.73 -5.75 -30.13
CA VAL A 247 -21.38 -4.49 -29.73
C VAL A 247 -21.68 -4.48 -28.23
N LEU A 248 -22.16 -5.59 -27.68
CA LEU A 248 -22.44 -5.75 -26.24
C LEU A 248 -21.14 -5.66 -25.42
N LYS A 249 -20.09 -6.38 -25.82
CA LYS A 249 -18.79 -6.38 -25.12
C LYS A 249 -18.16 -4.98 -25.09
N GLU A 250 -18.11 -4.31 -26.24
CA GLU A 250 -17.61 -2.93 -26.36
C GLU A 250 -18.43 -1.97 -25.49
N THR A 251 -19.77 -2.10 -25.51
CA THR A 251 -20.66 -1.28 -24.68
C THR A 251 -20.38 -1.48 -23.19
N LYS A 252 -20.23 -2.74 -22.74
CA LYS A 252 -19.99 -3.05 -21.33
C LYS A 252 -18.61 -2.56 -20.88
N LEU A 253 -17.58 -2.75 -21.70
CA LEU A 253 -16.23 -2.28 -21.42
C LEU A 253 -16.16 -0.75 -21.31
N ALA A 254 -16.85 -0.03 -22.19
CA ALA A 254 -16.96 1.41 -22.14
C ALA A 254 -17.64 1.93 -20.86
N VAL A 255 -18.71 1.29 -20.39
CA VAL A 255 -19.42 1.71 -19.17
C VAL A 255 -18.63 1.33 -17.91
N ASP A 256 -18.14 0.10 -17.83
CA ASP A 256 -17.45 -0.42 -16.64
C ASP A 256 -16.08 0.26 -16.43
N SER A 257 -15.39 0.67 -17.51
CA SER A 257 -14.15 1.47 -17.43
C SER A 257 -14.36 2.94 -17.08
N GLY A 258 -15.62 3.40 -17.03
CA GLY A 258 -15.96 4.80 -16.82
C GLY A 258 -15.80 5.70 -18.05
N TYR A 259 -15.45 5.15 -19.21
CA TYR A 259 -15.39 5.91 -20.47
C TYR A 259 -16.75 6.46 -20.89
N TRP A 260 -17.82 5.66 -20.73
CA TRP A 260 -19.19 6.07 -20.99
C TRP A 260 -20.02 6.04 -19.70
N PRO A 261 -20.02 7.13 -18.91
CA PRO A 261 -20.79 7.15 -17.67
C PRO A 261 -22.29 7.18 -17.97
N LEU A 262 -23.02 6.21 -17.42
CA LEU A 262 -24.48 6.24 -17.31
C LEU A 262 -24.89 7.19 -16.19
N TYR A 263 -25.75 8.16 -16.51
CA TYR A 263 -26.27 9.16 -15.57
C TYR A 263 -27.60 9.72 -16.06
N ARG A 264 -28.32 10.40 -15.17
CA ARG A 264 -29.54 11.16 -15.43
C ARG A 264 -29.50 12.48 -14.67
N TRP A 265 -29.90 13.55 -15.33
CA TRP A 265 -29.97 14.89 -14.79
C TRP A 265 -31.37 15.45 -15.05
N ASN A 266 -32.07 15.82 -13.99
CA ASN A 266 -33.40 16.40 -14.04
C ASN A 266 -33.44 17.70 -13.23
N PRO A 267 -33.45 18.88 -13.90
CA PRO A 267 -33.41 20.16 -13.20
C PRO A 267 -34.65 20.43 -12.33
N THR A 268 -35.83 19.87 -12.64
CA THR A 268 -37.04 20.11 -11.82
C THR A 268 -36.96 19.50 -10.42
N LYS A 269 -35.99 18.60 -10.18
CA LYS A 269 -35.73 18.08 -8.85
C LYS A 269 -35.13 19.13 -7.92
N GLU A 270 -34.36 20.07 -8.47
CA GLU A 270 -33.77 21.17 -7.72
C GLU A 270 -34.86 22.08 -7.14
N ASP A 271 -35.91 22.38 -7.92
CA ASP A 271 -37.11 23.10 -7.47
C ASP A 271 -37.87 22.37 -6.34
N GLN A 272 -37.68 21.07 -6.21
CA GLN A 272 -38.28 20.20 -5.18
C GLN A 272 -37.32 19.92 -4.01
N GLY A 273 -36.16 20.57 -3.98
CA GLY A 273 -35.12 20.36 -2.95
C GLY A 273 -34.41 19.01 -3.03
N GLN A 274 -34.46 18.32 -4.17
CA GLN A 274 -33.78 17.04 -4.42
C GLN A 274 -32.57 17.24 -5.34
N ASN A 275 -31.57 16.34 -5.27
CA ASN A 275 -30.41 16.42 -6.16
C ASN A 275 -30.83 16.20 -7.63
N PRO A 276 -30.56 17.16 -8.53
CA PRO A 276 -30.93 17.04 -9.93
C PRO A 276 -30.08 16.00 -10.68
N PHE A 277 -28.87 15.69 -10.21
CA PHE A 277 -27.98 14.70 -10.85
C PHE A 277 -28.03 13.33 -10.17
N SER A 278 -28.13 12.28 -10.98
CA SER A 278 -28.08 10.89 -10.56
C SER A 278 -27.08 10.15 -11.45
N LEU A 279 -25.92 9.80 -10.88
CA LEU A 279 -25.04 8.82 -11.52
C LEU A 279 -25.75 7.46 -11.49
N ASP A 280 -25.63 6.63 -12.51
CA ASP A 280 -26.23 5.28 -12.53
C ASP A 280 -25.20 4.16 -12.74
N SER A 281 -23.99 4.49 -13.21
CA SER A 281 -22.91 3.52 -13.41
C SER A 281 -22.49 2.94 -12.06
N GLU A 282 -22.74 1.66 -11.80
CA GLU A 282 -22.41 1.04 -10.50
C GLU A 282 -20.91 0.97 -10.25
N ALA A 283 -20.09 0.72 -11.26
CA ALA A 283 -18.63 0.74 -11.14
C ALA A 283 -18.11 2.12 -10.77
N ILE A 284 -18.56 3.17 -11.48
CA ILE A 284 -18.18 4.56 -11.19
C ILE A 284 -18.78 5.01 -9.86
N LYS A 285 -20.01 4.60 -9.51
CA LYS A 285 -20.59 4.81 -8.19
C LYS A 285 -19.79 4.13 -7.13
N ALA A 286 -19.30 2.90 -7.32
CA ALA A 286 -18.49 2.20 -6.34
C ALA A 286 -17.13 2.88 -6.20
N SER A 287 -16.48 3.30 -7.29
CA SER A 287 -15.22 4.04 -7.24
C SER A 287 -15.39 5.46 -6.68
N LEU A 288 -16.49 6.13 -7.00
CA LEU A 288 -16.85 7.46 -6.47
C LEU A 288 -17.32 7.36 -5.04
N GLN A 289 -18.05 6.31 -4.65
CA GLN A 289 -18.45 6.01 -3.28
C GLN A 289 -17.23 5.56 -2.48
N GLU A 290 -16.25 4.86 -3.04
CA GLU A 290 -15.00 4.52 -2.38
C GLU A 290 -14.09 5.76 -2.25
N PHE A 291 -14.14 6.68 -3.21
CA PHE A 291 -13.51 8.00 -3.15
C PHE A 291 -14.22 8.95 -2.17
N LEU A 292 -15.54 8.99 -2.19
CA LEU A 292 -16.40 9.81 -1.34
C LEU A 292 -16.58 9.18 0.04
N ASP A 293 -16.39 7.89 0.23
CA ASP A 293 -16.28 7.22 1.52
C ASP A 293 -14.87 7.44 2.04
N ARG A 294 -13.83 7.50 1.19
CA ARG A 294 -12.54 8.06 1.61
C ARG A 294 -12.67 9.52 2.05
N GLN A 295 -13.40 10.37 1.33
CA GLN A 295 -13.61 11.78 1.69
C GLN A 295 -14.63 11.99 2.84
N ASN A 296 -15.73 11.23 2.91
CA ASN A 296 -16.71 11.28 3.99
C ASN A 296 -16.17 10.60 5.24
N HIS A 297 -15.31 9.59 5.13
CA HIS A 297 -14.59 9.07 6.29
C HIS A 297 -13.60 10.12 6.81
N MET A 298 -13.02 10.96 5.95
CA MET A 298 -12.28 12.16 6.37
C MET A 298 -13.18 13.23 7.04
N SER A 299 -14.37 13.52 6.49
CA SER A 299 -15.28 14.56 7.02
C SER A 299 -16.13 14.11 8.23
N LEU A 300 -16.47 12.83 8.36
CA LEU A 300 -17.17 12.27 9.53
C LEU A 300 -16.22 12.09 10.74
N LEU A 301 -14.90 12.02 10.49
CA LEU A 301 -13.90 12.12 11.54
C LEU A 301 -13.75 13.56 12.08
N GLU A 302 -14.25 14.59 11.37
CA GLU A 302 -14.33 15.98 11.86
C GLU A 302 -15.60 16.27 12.70
N LEU A 303 -16.67 15.46 12.63
CA LEU A 303 -17.98 15.81 13.23
C LEU A 303 -18.60 14.72 14.14
N ALA A 304 -17.81 14.09 15.00
CA ALA A 304 -18.33 13.23 16.07
C ALA A 304 -18.14 13.86 17.48
N LYS A 305 -19.09 14.72 17.88
CA LYS A 305 -19.60 14.74 19.27
C LYS A 305 -21.14 14.81 19.27
N PRO A 306 -21.82 14.15 20.24
CA PRO A 306 -23.20 13.75 20.10
C PRO A 306 -24.18 14.75 20.72
N GLN A 307 -25.39 14.85 20.16
CA GLN A 307 -26.61 15.06 20.95
C GLN A 307 -27.76 14.23 20.36
N LEU A 308 -28.43 13.50 21.26
CA LEU A 308 -29.49 12.55 20.98
C LEU A 308 -30.85 13.19 21.34
N ALA A 309 -31.77 13.16 20.38
CA ALA A 309 -33.21 12.89 20.54
C ALA A 309 -33.76 12.89 19.10
N THR A 310 -34.56 11.94 18.63
CA THR A 310 -35.90 11.66 19.16
C THR A 310 -36.37 10.35 18.54
N GLU A 311 -36.86 9.40 19.34
CA GLU A 311 -37.71 8.31 18.86
C GLU A 311 -39.04 8.88 18.34
N LEU A 312 -39.49 8.47 17.15
CA LEU A 312 -40.78 7.80 16.93
C LEU A 312 -41.07 7.61 15.43
N VAL A 313 -41.12 6.34 15.02
CA VAL A 313 -42.19 5.71 14.21
C VAL A 313 -42.48 6.29 12.81
N SER A 314 -42.16 5.52 11.77
CA SER A 314 -43.22 4.87 10.96
C SER A 314 -42.67 3.71 10.12
N ASN A 315 -42.85 2.51 10.68
CA ASN A 315 -42.92 1.23 9.98
C ASN A 315 -44.08 1.26 8.98
N LEU A 316 -43.81 1.48 7.69
CA LEU A 316 -44.74 1.10 6.61
C LEU A 316 -44.09 0.99 5.21
N GLY A 317 -42.78 1.25 5.07
CA GLY A 317 -42.08 1.26 3.78
C GLY A 317 -41.27 0.01 3.45
N ASP A 318 -40.90 -0.80 4.44
CA ASP A 318 -39.90 -1.87 4.26
C ASP A 318 -40.47 -3.11 3.56
N THR A 319 -41.74 -3.46 3.83
CA THR A 319 -42.40 -4.61 3.20
C THR A 319 -42.64 -4.46 1.69
N LEU A 320 -42.84 -3.23 1.21
CA LEU A 320 -43.02 -2.92 -0.23
C LEU A 320 -41.70 -2.84 -1.00
N LYS A 321 -40.63 -2.37 -0.34
CA LYS A 321 -39.26 -2.40 -0.89
C LYS A 321 -38.70 -3.82 -0.92
N GLU A 322 -38.94 -4.62 0.10
CA GLU A 322 -38.55 -6.04 0.13
C GLU A 322 -39.32 -6.86 -0.90
N ALA A 323 -40.63 -6.65 -1.08
CA ALA A 323 -41.40 -7.35 -2.09
C ALA A 323 -40.96 -7.01 -3.53
N ARG A 324 -40.58 -5.75 -3.79
CA ARG A 324 -40.04 -5.32 -5.11
C ARG A 324 -38.63 -5.83 -5.34
N LYS A 325 -37.79 -5.83 -4.31
CA LYS A 325 -36.43 -6.39 -4.34
C LYS A 325 -36.49 -7.90 -4.59
N LYS A 326 -37.37 -8.62 -3.90
CA LYS A 326 -37.56 -10.06 -4.06
C LYS A 326 -38.07 -10.44 -5.45
N ARG A 327 -39.03 -9.70 -6.01
CA ARG A 327 -39.54 -9.93 -7.38
C ARG A 327 -38.50 -9.57 -8.45
N ALA A 328 -37.67 -8.56 -8.23
CA ALA A 328 -36.57 -8.19 -9.13
C ALA A 328 -35.42 -9.21 -9.06
N THR A 329 -35.12 -9.74 -7.88
CA THR A 329 -34.17 -10.84 -7.68
C THR A 329 -34.68 -12.15 -8.27
N GLU A 330 -35.97 -12.48 -8.13
CA GLU A 330 -36.57 -13.67 -8.77
C GLU A 330 -36.57 -13.57 -10.31
N VAL A 331 -36.79 -12.38 -10.88
CA VAL A 331 -36.69 -12.14 -12.32
C VAL A 331 -35.24 -12.17 -12.81
N PHE A 332 -34.30 -11.61 -12.03
CA PHE A 332 -32.86 -11.66 -12.29
C PHE A 332 -32.32 -13.09 -12.20
N ASP A 333 -32.68 -13.86 -11.17
CA ASP A 333 -32.30 -15.25 -10.99
C ASP A 333 -32.91 -16.14 -12.08
N SER A 334 -34.13 -15.85 -12.56
CA SER A 334 -34.72 -16.55 -13.70
C SER A 334 -33.98 -16.30 -15.02
N LEU A 335 -33.33 -15.13 -15.16
CA LEU A 335 -32.58 -14.73 -16.35
C LEU A 335 -31.11 -15.14 -16.27
N VAL A 336 -30.49 -15.13 -15.08
CA VAL A 336 -29.10 -15.56 -14.85
C VAL A 336 -28.99 -17.09 -14.88
N ASN A 337 -29.99 -17.82 -14.40
CA ASN A 337 -30.07 -19.27 -14.60
C ASN A 337 -30.23 -19.66 -16.09
N SER A 338 -30.42 -18.70 -16.99
CA SER A 338 -30.37 -18.91 -18.44
C SER A 338 -28.96 -18.73 -19.06
N LEU A 339 -27.96 -18.35 -18.25
CA LEU A 339 -26.55 -18.19 -18.65
C LEU A 339 -25.66 -19.05 -17.73
N GLY A 340 -25.41 -20.28 -18.15
CA GLY A 340 -24.89 -21.37 -17.33
C GLY A 340 -23.47 -21.20 -16.77
N GLY A 341 -23.35 -21.43 -15.46
CA GLY A 341 -22.12 -21.72 -14.73
C GLY A 341 -22.45 -22.12 -13.28
N ASP A 342 -21.82 -23.17 -12.75
CA ASP A 342 -22.07 -23.63 -11.38
C ASP A 342 -21.46 -22.66 -10.33
N PRO A 343 -22.12 -22.38 -9.19
CA PRO A 343 -21.58 -21.51 -8.14
C PRO A 343 -20.24 -22.00 -7.56
N LEU A 344 -19.37 -21.05 -7.18
CA LEU A 344 -18.06 -21.31 -6.60
C LEU A 344 -17.90 -20.63 -5.23
N LEU A 345 -17.50 -21.39 -4.21
CA LEU A 345 -17.07 -20.84 -2.92
C LEU A 345 -15.56 -21.00 -2.77
N ILE A 346 -14.88 -19.99 -2.24
CA ILE A 346 -13.44 -20.03 -1.96
C ILE A 346 -13.23 -19.76 -0.47
N LEU A 347 -12.66 -20.72 0.23
CA LEU A 347 -12.36 -20.64 1.65
C LEU A 347 -10.86 -20.43 1.86
N TYR A 348 -10.49 -19.64 2.86
CA TYR A 348 -9.08 -19.47 3.23
C TYR A 348 -8.80 -19.52 4.73
N ALA A 349 -7.58 -19.92 5.08
CA ALA A 349 -7.01 -19.81 6.43
C ALA A 349 -5.57 -19.27 6.33
N SER A 350 -5.22 -18.24 7.11
CA SER A 350 -3.98 -17.48 6.93
C SER A 350 -3.58 -16.68 8.18
N ASP A 351 -2.38 -16.94 8.74
CA ASP A 351 -1.81 -16.12 9.83
C ASP A 351 -0.99 -14.93 9.30
N GLY A 352 -0.36 -15.09 8.13
CA GLY A 352 0.50 -14.06 7.50
C GLY A 352 -0.15 -13.28 6.35
N GLY A 353 -1.46 -13.42 6.15
CA GLY A 353 -2.23 -12.80 5.05
C GLY A 353 -1.94 -13.30 3.61
N ASN A 354 -0.96 -14.19 3.39
CA ASN A 354 -0.62 -14.66 2.03
C ASN A 354 -1.72 -15.54 1.40
N ALA A 355 -2.27 -16.50 2.15
CA ALA A 355 -3.36 -17.35 1.68
C ALA A 355 -4.66 -16.55 1.46
N GLU A 356 -4.92 -15.55 2.31
CA GLU A 356 -6.03 -14.61 2.14
C GLU A 356 -5.92 -13.82 0.82
N LYS A 357 -4.77 -13.21 0.54
CA LYS A 357 -4.53 -12.47 -0.70
C LYS A 357 -4.74 -13.35 -1.92
N LEU A 358 -4.26 -14.60 -1.87
CA LEU A 358 -4.38 -15.55 -2.95
C LEU A 358 -5.84 -15.96 -3.19
N ALA A 359 -6.60 -16.24 -2.13
CA ALA A 359 -8.02 -16.58 -2.21
C ALA A 359 -8.88 -15.43 -2.75
N LYS A 360 -8.63 -14.20 -2.29
CA LYS A 360 -9.30 -12.99 -2.82
C LYS A 360 -8.99 -12.80 -4.31
N ARG A 361 -7.73 -12.98 -4.72
CA ARG A 361 -7.31 -12.92 -6.13
C ARG A 361 -8.01 -13.98 -6.99
N LEU A 362 -8.05 -15.22 -6.52
CA LEU A 362 -8.74 -16.32 -7.18
C LEU A 362 -10.25 -16.01 -7.32
N GLY A 363 -10.86 -15.43 -6.29
CA GLY A 363 -12.26 -15.00 -6.31
C GLY A 363 -12.57 -13.92 -7.34
N THR A 364 -11.74 -12.88 -7.44
CA THR A 364 -11.87 -11.86 -8.48
C THR A 364 -11.77 -12.47 -9.88
N ARG A 365 -10.80 -13.36 -10.08
CA ARG A 365 -10.57 -14.04 -11.37
C ARG A 365 -11.67 -15.03 -11.76
N ALA A 366 -12.32 -15.67 -10.78
CA ALA A 366 -13.48 -16.52 -11.00
C ALA A 366 -14.72 -15.71 -11.40
N LYS A 367 -14.97 -14.57 -10.73
CA LYS A 367 -16.04 -13.63 -11.12
C LYS A 367 -15.85 -13.08 -12.53
N ALA A 368 -14.62 -12.69 -12.88
CA ALA A 368 -14.26 -12.24 -14.22
C ALA A 368 -14.46 -13.32 -15.30
N ARG A 369 -14.44 -14.60 -14.90
CA ARG A 369 -14.73 -15.77 -15.74
C ARG A 369 -16.20 -16.18 -15.73
N GLY A 370 -17.09 -15.37 -15.17
CA GLY A 370 -18.53 -15.61 -15.16
C GLY A 370 -19.02 -16.60 -14.08
N LEU A 371 -18.17 -16.99 -13.12
CA LEU A 371 -18.58 -17.86 -12.02
C LEU A 371 -19.21 -17.04 -10.87
N PRO A 372 -20.42 -17.37 -10.40
CA PRO A 372 -20.99 -16.80 -9.18
C PRO A 372 -20.11 -17.18 -7.97
N THR A 373 -19.25 -16.25 -7.52
CA THR A 373 -18.17 -16.58 -6.57
C THR A 373 -18.29 -15.86 -5.22
N ARG A 374 -18.14 -16.61 -4.12
CA ARG A 374 -18.01 -16.09 -2.75
C ARG A 374 -16.63 -16.42 -2.16
N VAL A 375 -16.08 -15.54 -1.32
CA VAL A 375 -14.82 -15.76 -0.60
C VAL A 375 -15.06 -15.59 0.90
N ALA A 376 -14.65 -16.56 1.72
CA ALA A 376 -14.85 -16.55 3.17
C ALA A 376 -13.68 -17.22 3.91
N ILE A 377 -13.64 -17.09 5.24
CA ILE A 377 -12.66 -17.80 6.07
C ILE A 377 -13.13 -19.24 6.31
N PHE A 378 -12.21 -20.15 6.65
CA PHE A 378 -12.54 -21.53 6.97
C PHE A 378 -13.58 -21.62 8.10
N ASP A 379 -13.32 -20.94 9.22
CA ASP A 379 -14.16 -21.08 10.42
C ASP A 379 -15.55 -20.41 10.31
N SER A 380 -15.86 -19.72 9.20
CA SER A 380 -17.21 -19.18 8.94
C SER A 380 -18.14 -20.18 8.24
N MET A 381 -17.67 -21.39 7.89
CA MET A 381 -18.45 -22.41 7.18
C MET A 381 -18.52 -23.72 7.97
N PRO A 382 -19.58 -23.96 8.76
CA PRO A 382 -19.82 -25.24 9.39
C PRO A 382 -20.05 -26.39 8.38
N ILE A 383 -19.74 -27.63 8.75
CA ILE A 383 -19.87 -28.82 7.86
C ILE A 383 -21.27 -28.97 7.22
N PRO A 384 -22.40 -28.78 7.93
CA PRO A 384 -23.73 -28.90 7.32
C PRO A 384 -24.02 -27.87 6.23
N GLU A 385 -23.41 -26.70 6.31
CA GLU A 385 -23.50 -25.67 5.27
C GLU A 385 -22.55 -25.98 4.13
N LEU A 386 -21.33 -26.43 4.45
CA LEU A 386 -20.35 -26.88 3.47
C LEU A 386 -20.86 -28.04 2.60
N ALA A 387 -21.66 -28.94 3.18
CA ALA A 387 -22.29 -30.08 2.47
C ALA A 387 -23.32 -29.65 1.41
N GLN A 388 -23.82 -28.41 1.46
CA GLN A 388 -24.80 -27.87 0.52
C GLN A 388 -24.13 -27.15 -0.66
N GLU A 389 -22.83 -26.92 -0.60
CA GLU A 389 -22.07 -26.23 -1.65
C GLU A 389 -21.68 -27.19 -2.77
N GLY A 390 -21.81 -26.73 -4.01
CA GLY A 390 -21.43 -27.50 -5.20
C GLY A 390 -19.92 -27.52 -5.41
N ASN A 391 -19.30 -26.39 -5.73
CA ASN A 391 -17.86 -26.28 -5.95
C ASN A 391 -17.19 -25.41 -4.87
N VAL A 392 -16.15 -25.94 -4.20
CA VAL A 392 -15.40 -25.24 -3.16
C VAL A 392 -13.89 -25.33 -3.35
N LEU A 393 -13.20 -24.19 -3.34
CA LEU A 393 -11.73 -24.14 -3.35
C LEU A 393 -11.21 -23.73 -1.99
N PHE A 394 -10.18 -24.41 -1.50
CA PHE A 394 -9.57 -24.14 -0.20
C PHE A 394 -8.15 -23.63 -0.39
N VAL A 395 -7.80 -22.54 0.29
CA VAL A 395 -6.45 -21.96 0.27
C VAL A 395 -5.94 -21.80 1.70
N THR A 396 -4.90 -22.53 2.10
CA THR A 396 -4.44 -22.51 3.50
C THR A 396 -2.93 -22.39 3.61
N SER A 397 -2.44 -21.62 4.59
CA SER A 397 -1.02 -21.57 4.94
C SER A 397 -0.67 -22.54 6.06
N THR A 398 0.58 -22.95 6.13
CA THR A 398 1.11 -23.74 7.25
C THR A 398 1.50 -22.84 8.42
N ALA A 399 0.99 -23.14 9.63
CA ALA A 399 1.33 -22.41 10.86
C ALA A 399 2.14 -23.30 11.83
N GLY A 400 3.09 -22.71 12.55
CA GLY A 400 3.81 -23.39 13.64
C GLY A 400 4.44 -24.73 13.21
N GLN A 401 4.10 -25.82 13.89
CA GLN A 401 4.56 -27.19 13.57
C GLN A 401 3.53 -27.93 12.69
N GLY A 402 3.18 -27.33 11.56
CA GLY A 402 2.22 -27.94 10.62
C GLY A 402 0.76 -27.88 11.06
N GLU A 403 0.41 -26.89 11.89
CA GLU A 403 -0.95 -26.62 12.34
C GLU A 403 -1.71 -25.75 11.32
N PHE A 404 -3.05 -25.80 11.38
CA PHE A 404 -3.88 -24.85 10.67
C PHE A 404 -3.74 -23.43 11.27
N PRO A 405 -3.79 -22.38 10.43
CA PRO A 405 -3.85 -20.98 10.87
C PRO A 405 -5.06 -20.73 11.78
N GLN A 406 -4.98 -19.69 12.61
CA GLN A 406 -5.94 -19.47 13.69
C GLN A 406 -7.40 -19.40 13.21
N ASN A 407 -7.65 -18.87 12.01
CA ASN A 407 -8.97 -18.72 11.39
C ASN A 407 -9.45 -19.92 10.55
N GLY A 408 -8.79 -21.08 10.70
CA GLY A 408 -9.27 -22.35 10.14
C GLY A 408 -9.14 -23.55 11.09
N ARG A 409 -8.89 -23.31 12.38
CA ARG A 409 -8.66 -24.39 13.36
C ARG A 409 -9.95 -25.11 13.72
N ASP A 410 -11.07 -24.41 13.78
CA ASP A 410 -12.33 -24.97 14.25
C ASP A 410 -12.97 -25.85 13.18
N LEU A 411 -12.96 -25.42 11.92
CA LEU A 411 -13.37 -26.25 10.78
C LEU A 411 -12.49 -27.50 10.66
N ALA A 412 -11.16 -27.35 10.78
CA ALA A 412 -10.24 -28.49 10.72
C ALA A 412 -10.51 -29.52 11.84
N LYS A 413 -10.78 -29.06 13.07
CA LYS A 413 -11.19 -29.95 14.18
C LYS A 413 -12.53 -30.65 13.88
N ALA A 414 -13.51 -29.92 13.36
CA ALA A 414 -14.81 -30.48 13.01
C ALA A 414 -14.69 -31.58 11.95
N LEU A 415 -13.90 -31.36 10.90
CA LEU A 415 -13.66 -32.32 9.81
C LEU A 415 -12.96 -33.58 10.35
N ASN A 416 -11.94 -33.43 11.19
CA ASN A 416 -11.26 -34.55 11.84
C ASN A 416 -12.21 -35.39 12.70
N ALA A 417 -13.10 -34.73 13.45
CA ALA A 417 -14.08 -35.41 14.29
C ALA A 417 -15.12 -36.17 13.45
N ALA A 418 -15.57 -35.61 12.33
CA ALA A 418 -16.49 -36.25 11.40
C ALA A 418 -15.88 -37.51 10.75
N VAL A 419 -14.62 -37.43 10.30
CA VAL A 419 -13.87 -38.58 9.78
C VAL A 419 -13.73 -39.68 10.82
N THR A 420 -13.41 -39.32 12.07
CA THR A 420 -13.26 -40.30 13.16
C THR A 420 -14.58 -41.02 13.46
N ARG A 421 -15.72 -40.36 13.23
CA ARG A 421 -17.06 -40.95 13.36
C ARG A 421 -17.51 -41.74 12.11
N GLY A 422 -16.70 -41.79 11.05
CA GLY A 422 -17.01 -42.50 9.81
C GLY A 422 -18.14 -41.86 9.00
N GLU A 423 -18.32 -40.54 9.12
CA GLU A 423 -19.37 -39.81 8.41
C GLU A 423 -19.01 -39.58 6.93
N THR A 424 -19.99 -39.71 6.03
CA THR A 424 -19.85 -39.35 4.60
C THR A 424 -20.80 -38.21 4.27
N THR A 425 -20.53 -37.04 4.83
CA THR A 425 -21.45 -35.89 4.81
C THR A 425 -21.21 -34.92 3.66
N LEU A 426 -20.13 -35.08 2.88
CA LEU A 426 -19.73 -34.15 1.81
C LEU A 426 -19.86 -34.74 0.40
N THR A 427 -20.77 -35.69 0.18
CA THR A 427 -20.90 -36.43 -1.10
C THR A 427 -21.27 -35.58 -2.31
N ASN A 428 -21.82 -34.38 -2.10
CA ASN A 428 -22.21 -33.46 -3.17
C ASN A 428 -21.15 -32.38 -3.44
N LEU A 429 -20.06 -32.37 -2.66
CA LEU A 429 -19.04 -31.33 -2.67
C LEU A 429 -17.93 -31.66 -3.68
N LYS A 430 -17.73 -30.80 -4.66
CA LYS A 430 -16.57 -30.79 -5.56
C LYS A 430 -15.51 -29.83 -5.03
N TYR A 431 -14.26 -30.27 -4.89
CA TYR A 431 -13.24 -29.46 -4.22
C TYR A 431 -11.85 -29.43 -4.86
N GLY A 432 -11.13 -28.34 -4.57
CA GLY A 432 -9.71 -28.18 -4.86
C GLY A 432 -8.98 -27.54 -3.68
N VAL A 433 -7.74 -27.93 -3.41
CA VAL A 433 -6.95 -27.38 -2.29
C VAL A 433 -5.62 -26.84 -2.81
N PHE A 434 -5.25 -25.64 -2.36
CA PHE A 434 -3.93 -25.05 -2.56
C PHE A 434 -3.29 -24.77 -1.18
N GLY A 435 -2.22 -25.50 -0.88
CA GLY A 435 -1.43 -25.29 0.33
C GLY A 435 -0.31 -24.28 0.10
N LEU A 436 -0.07 -23.44 1.10
CA LEU A 436 1.16 -22.66 1.21
C LEU A 436 2.00 -23.24 2.34
N GLY A 437 3.25 -23.54 2.02
CA GLY A 437 4.20 -24.09 2.96
C GLY A 437 5.62 -23.82 2.50
N ASP A 438 6.57 -24.21 3.33
CA ASP A 438 7.99 -24.07 3.04
C ASP A 438 8.61 -25.47 3.14
N SER A 439 9.21 -25.96 2.06
CA SER A 439 9.83 -27.30 2.03
C SER A 439 11.02 -27.43 2.98
N HIS A 440 11.55 -26.28 3.41
CA HIS A 440 12.66 -26.15 4.34
C HIS A 440 12.23 -25.44 5.64
N TYR A 441 10.92 -25.39 5.93
CA TYR A 441 10.31 -24.63 7.04
C TYR A 441 10.86 -25.01 8.43
N TRP A 442 11.64 -26.09 8.53
CA TRP A 442 12.39 -26.46 9.71
C TRP A 442 13.66 -27.19 9.27
N PRO A 443 14.81 -27.05 9.95
CA PRO A 443 16.14 -27.45 9.44
C PRO A 443 16.37 -28.96 9.47
N ARG A 444 15.34 -29.71 9.81
CA ARG A 444 15.35 -31.07 10.27
C ARG A 444 14.81 -31.98 9.17
N ALA A 445 15.55 -33.03 8.78
CA ALA A 445 15.20 -33.83 7.61
C ALA A 445 13.85 -34.53 7.79
N GLU A 446 13.56 -34.92 9.02
CA GLU A 446 12.32 -35.52 9.47
C GLU A 446 11.14 -34.55 9.57
N ASP A 447 11.37 -33.24 9.66
CA ASP A 447 10.32 -32.21 9.68
C ASP A 447 9.83 -31.79 8.29
N ALA A 448 10.40 -32.35 7.23
CA ALA A 448 9.91 -32.23 5.85
C ALA A 448 8.44 -32.64 5.71
N HIS A 449 7.92 -33.46 6.63
CA HIS A 449 6.51 -33.85 6.64
C HIS A 449 5.55 -32.70 6.97
N TYR A 450 6.01 -31.60 7.61
CA TYR A 450 5.21 -30.41 7.89
C TYR A 450 4.98 -29.52 6.67
N TYR A 451 5.78 -29.69 5.62
CA TYR A 451 5.62 -28.93 4.37
C TYR A 451 4.20 -29.09 3.83
N ASN A 452 3.47 -27.97 3.75
CA ASN A 452 2.08 -27.93 3.27
C ASN A 452 1.11 -28.83 4.06
N LYS A 453 1.46 -29.21 5.29
CA LYS A 453 0.71 -30.20 6.07
C LYS A 453 -0.77 -29.87 6.25
N PRO A 454 -1.18 -28.64 6.62
CA PRO A 454 -2.61 -28.31 6.70
C PRO A 454 -3.35 -28.48 5.38
N GLY A 455 -2.72 -28.14 4.25
CA GLY A 455 -3.28 -28.38 2.93
C GLY A 455 -3.44 -29.87 2.63
N LYS A 456 -2.41 -30.68 2.93
CA LYS A 456 -2.41 -32.14 2.75
C LYS A 456 -3.45 -32.83 3.65
N ASP A 457 -3.51 -32.44 4.91
CA ASP A 457 -4.44 -32.97 5.90
C ASP A 457 -5.89 -32.63 5.50
N LEU A 458 -6.15 -31.38 5.09
CA LEU A 458 -7.47 -30.96 4.61
C LEU A 458 -7.91 -31.76 3.38
N ASP A 459 -7.02 -31.86 2.39
CA ASP A 459 -7.25 -32.58 1.15
C ASP A 459 -7.59 -34.06 1.39
N ALA A 460 -6.88 -34.73 2.29
CA ALA A 460 -7.16 -36.12 2.67
C ALA A 460 -8.47 -36.27 3.46
N ARG A 461 -8.80 -35.32 4.34
CA ARG A 461 -10.04 -35.37 5.14
C ARG A 461 -11.30 -35.13 4.31
N LEU A 462 -11.25 -34.23 3.34
CA LEU A 462 -12.37 -33.99 2.42
C LEU A 462 -12.71 -35.24 1.60
N GLU A 463 -11.68 -35.94 1.10
CA GLU A 463 -11.84 -37.21 0.37
C GLU A 463 -12.45 -38.31 1.26
N GLN A 464 -12.01 -38.43 2.52
CA GLN A 464 -12.56 -39.39 3.48
C GLN A 464 -14.03 -39.13 3.84
N LEU A 465 -14.50 -37.88 3.74
CA LEU A 465 -15.89 -37.48 3.98
C LEU A 465 -16.78 -37.59 2.73
N GLY A 466 -16.22 -38.08 1.61
CA GLY A 466 -16.94 -38.35 0.37
C GLY A 466 -16.94 -37.21 -0.67
N ALA A 467 -16.14 -36.16 -0.49
CA ALA A 467 -16.04 -35.06 -1.46
C ALA A 467 -15.27 -35.49 -2.73
N GLU A 468 -15.67 -34.96 -3.88
CA GLU A 468 -15.07 -35.23 -5.19
C GLU A 468 -13.98 -34.20 -5.52
N ARG A 469 -12.75 -34.66 -5.78
CA ARG A 469 -11.62 -33.78 -6.13
C ARG A 469 -11.68 -33.34 -7.60
N ILE A 470 -11.69 -32.03 -7.86
CA ILE A 470 -11.74 -31.49 -9.24
C ILE A 470 -10.38 -31.08 -9.81
N VAL A 471 -9.39 -30.83 -8.95
CA VAL A 471 -8.02 -30.47 -9.34
C VAL A 471 -7.02 -31.14 -8.41
N THR A 472 -5.85 -31.52 -8.93
CA THR A 472 -4.76 -32.03 -8.11
C THR A 472 -4.35 -31.02 -7.05
N PHE A 473 -3.98 -31.50 -5.87
CA PHE A 473 -3.52 -30.66 -4.77
C PHE A 473 -2.36 -29.75 -5.20
N GLY A 474 -2.51 -28.44 -4.99
CA GLY A 474 -1.50 -27.46 -5.33
C GLY A 474 -0.54 -27.19 -4.17
N LEU A 475 0.75 -27.12 -4.49
CA LEU A 475 1.83 -26.94 -3.53
C LEU A 475 2.53 -25.61 -3.80
N GLY A 476 2.29 -24.61 -2.96
CA GLY A 476 3.12 -23.40 -2.90
C GLY A 476 4.34 -23.67 -2.01
N ASP A 477 5.54 -23.44 -2.53
CA ASP A 477 6.80 -23.53 -1.79
C ASP A 477 7.49 -22.16 -1.71
N ASP A 478 7.76 -21.65 -0.51
CA ASP A 478 8.52 -20.40 -0.33
C ASP A 478 9.98 -20.50 -0.80
N GLN A 479 10.50 -21.70 -1.02
CA GLN A 479 11.90 -21.94 -1.43
C GLN A 479 12.11 -21.87 -2.95
N ASP A 480 11.04 -21.88 -3.73
CA ASP A 480 11.10 -21.79 -5.19
C ASP A 480 11.64 -20.43 -5.67
N ALA A 481 12.01 -20.35 -6.96
CA ALA A 481 12.56 -19.13 -7.56
C ALA A 481 11.61 -17.92 -7.42
N ASP A 482 10.31 -18.14 -7.60
CA ASP A 482 9.25 -17.14 -7.43
C ASP A 482 8.41 -17.40 -6.15
N GLY A 483 8.94 -18.19 -5.22
CA GLY A 483 8.22 -18.67 -4.03
C GLY A 483 6.91 -19.37 -4.40
N LEU A 484 5.86 -19.14 -3.60
CA LEU A 484 4.53 -19.75 -3.80
C LEU A 484 3.92 -19.56 -5.21
N GLN A 485 4.38 -18.55 -5.98
CA GLN A 485 3.87 -18.31 -7.33
C GLN A 485 4.29 -19.41 -8.32
N THR A 486 5.40 -20.11 -8.09
CA THR A 486 5.84 -21.21 -8.94
C THR A 486 4.79 -22.32 -8.98
N GLY A 487 4.34 -22.79 -7.81
CA GLY A 487 3.25 -23.75 -7.71
C GLY A 487 1.88 -23.19 -8.11
N TYR A 488 1.57 -21.95 -7.72
CA TYR A 488 0.26 -21.37 -7.99
C TYR A 488 0.00 -21.11 -9.48
N LYS A 489 1.00 -20.62 -10.23
CA LYS A 489 0.87 -20.38 -11.68
C LYS A 489 0.61 -21.66 -12.47
N ALA A 490 1.08 -22.81 -11.97
CA ALA A 490 0.79 -24.11 -12.57
C ALA A 490 -0.60 -24.64 -12.15
N TRP A 491 -1.02 -24.39 -10.91
CA TRP A 491 -2.27 -24.91 -10.35
C TRP A 491 -3.51 -24.16 -10.84
N GLU A 492 -3.47 -22.82 -10.89
CA GLU A 492 -4.62 -21.98 -11.22
C GLU A 492 -5.23 -22.26 -12.62
N PRO A 493 -4.45 -22.48 -13.70
CA PRO A 493 -5.02 -22.87 -14.99
C PRO A 493 -5.79 -24.20 -14.95
N LEU A 494 -5.36 -25.15 -14.10
CA LEU A 494 -6.03 -26.44 -13.94
C LEU A 494 -7.38 -26.28 -13.23
N VAL A 495 -7.47 -25.35 -12.28
CA VAL A 495 -8.73 -24.98 -11.63
C VAL A 495 -9.74 -24.45 -12.65
N TRP A 496 -9.31 -23.54 -13.54
CA TRP A 496 -10.21 -22.99 -14.56
C TRP A 496 -10.68 -24.04 -15.56
N LYS A 497 -9.79 -24.99 -15.91
CA LYS A 497 -10.16 -26.11 -16.78
C LYS A 497 -11.16 -27.04 -16.11
N ALA A 498 -10.98 -27.33 -14.81
CA ALA A 498 -11.89 -28.18 -14.05
C ALA A 498 -13.28 -27.56 -13.87
N LEU A 499 -13.34 -26.23 -13.76
CA LEU A 499 -14.60 -25.47 -13.67
C LEU A 499 -15.20 -25.11 -15.05
N GLY A 500 -14.59 -25.55 -16.15
CA GLY A 500 -15.09 -25.33 -17.51
C GLY A 500 -14.99 -23.89 -18.03
N VAL A 501 -14.15 -23.05 -17.42
CA VAL A 501 -14.01 -21.61 -17.73
C VAL A 501 -12.62 -21.22 -18.23
N ASP A 502 -11.80 -22.18 -18.62
CA ASP A 502 -10.44 -21.97 -19.15
C ASP A 502 -10.41 -21.25 -20.51
N HIS A 503 -11.45 -21.40 -21.30
CA HIS A 503 -11.61 -20.71 -22.59
C HIS A 503 -11.86 -19.19 -22.46
N ILE A 504 -12.18 -18.70 -21.25
CA ILE A 504 -12.39 -17.28 -20.97
C ILE A 504 -11.04 -16.66 -20.61
N THR A 505 -10.46 -15.93 -21.57
CA THR A 505 -9.20 -15.21 -21.37
C THR A 505 -9.47 -13.91 -20.61
N VAL A 506 -9.08 -13.85 -19.34
CA VAL A 506 -9.09 -12.63 -18.54
C VAL A 506 -7.76 -11.91 -18.72
N THR A 507 -7.71 -10.93 -19.62
CA THR A 507 -6.60 -9.98 -19.78
C THR A 507 -6.85 -8.73 -18.94
N GLU A 508 -6.73 -8.87 -17.62
CA GLU A 508 -6.39 -7.70 -16.79
C GLU A 508 -4.86 -7.61 -16.77
N PRO A 509 -4.24 -6.52 -17.26
CA PRO A 509 -2.89 -6.21 -16.83
C PRO A 509 -2.99 -5.94 -15.34
N GLU A 510 -2.40 -6.83 -14.53
CA GLU A 510 -2.21 -6.60 -13.11
C GLU A 510 -1.53 -5.22 -12.98
N PRO A 511 -2.13 -4.21 -12.31
CA PRO A 511 -1.40 -3.00 -12.04
C PRO A 511 -0.18 -3.44 -11.24
N GLU A 512 1.01 -3.26 -11.82
CA GLU A 512 2.24 -3.73 -11.19
C GLU A 512 2.27 -3.18 -9.76
N PRO A 513 2.57 -4.02 -8.75
CA PRO A 513 2.62 -3.55 -7.38
C PRO A 513 3.55 -2.36 -7.31
N VAL A 514 3.06 -1.25 -6.73
CA VAL A 514 3.84 -0.01 -6.62
C VAL A 514 5.09 -0.31 -5.80
N THR A 515 6.23 -0.40 -6.47
CA THR A 515 7.52 -0.71 -5.86
C THR A 515 8.11 0.54 -5.21
N ASN A 516 9.11 0.35 -4.35
CA ASN A 516 9.89 1.49 -3.85
C ASN A 516 10.55 2.29 -4.98
N GLU A 517 10.87 1.68 -6.12
CA GLU A 517 11.40 2.41 -7.28
C GLU A 517 10.31 3.28 -7.90
N HIS A 518 9.08 2.76 -8.07
CA HIS A 518 7.94 3.54 -8.54
C HIS A 518 7.67 4.75 -7.64
N ILE A 519 7.62 4.55 -6.31
CA ILE A 519 7.40 5.63 -5.33
C ILE A 519 8.48 6.72 -5.47
N LYS A 520 9.76 6.36 -5.61
CA LYS A 520 10.86 7.33 -5.77
C LYS A 520 10.71 8.16 -7.04
N ILE A 521 10.42 7.53 -8.17
CA ILE A 521 10.28 8.21 -9.47
C ILE A 521 9.10 9.18 -9.45
N THR A 522 7.94 8.73 -8.96
CA THR A 522 6.72 9.55 -8.95
C THR A 522 6.73 10.64 -7.88
N SER A 523 7.68 10.59 -6.94
CA SER A 523 7.73 11.54 -5.82
C SER A 523 8.29 12.92 -6.16
N ASN A 524 8.79 13.16 -7.38
CA ASN A 524 9.49 14.40 -7.73
C ASN A 524 10.63 14.72 -6.75
N PHE A 525 11.64 13.83 -6.72
CA PHE A 525 12.80 13.94 -5.83
C PHE A 525 12.42 13.96 -4.35
N LEU A 526 11.59 13.00 -3.95
CA LEU A 526 11.20 12.67 -2.57
C LEU A 526 10.16 13.61 -1.95
N ARG A 527 9.53 14.50 -2.71
CA ARG A 527 8.43 15.35 -2.21
C ARG A 527 7.16 14.54 -1.92
N GLY A 528 6.76 13.72 -2.90
CA GLY A 528 5.53 12.93 -2.83
C GLY A 528 4.33 13.80 -2.50
N THR A 529 3.50 13.30 -1.59
CA THR A 529 2.36 14.03 -1.02
C THR A 529 2.58 14.28 0.47
N ILE A 530 3.84 14.44 0.90
CA ILE A 530 4.19 14.54 2.32
C ILE A 530 3.55 15.78 2.96
N VAL A 531 3.50 16.91 2.25
CA VAL A 531 2.95 18.16 2.79
C VAL A 531 1.46 18.01 3.06
N GLU A 532 0.72 17.52 2.06
CA GLU A 532 -0.70 17.22 2.15
C GLU A 532 -0.96 16.17 3.23
N GLY A 533 -0.11 15.13 3.26
CA GLY A 533 -0.15 14.07 4.25
C GLY A 533 0.04 14.59 5.67
N LEU A 534 0.88 15.60 5.91
CA LEU A 534 1.09 16.22 7.23
C LEU A 534 -0.10 17.10 7.66
N GLU A 535 -0.81 17.71 6.71
CA GLU A 535 -2.00 18.54 6.97
C GLU A 535 -3.26 17.71 7.26
N ASP A 536 -3.32 16.47 6.77
CA ASP A 536 -4.41 15.54 7.06
C ASP A 536 -4.44 15.15 8.56
N THR A 537 -5.49 15.58 9.26
CA THR A 537 -5.69 15.30 10.70
C THR A 537 -6.61 14.11 10.99
N THR A 538 -7.12 13.44 9.95
CA THR A 538 -8.12 12.38 10.09
C THR A 538 -7.52 11.07 10.60
N THR A 539 -6.22 10.87 10.41
CA THR A 539 -5.45 9.75 10.98
C THR A 539 -4.11 10.23 11.53
N GLY A 540 -3.62 9.54 12.57
CA GLY A 540 -2.25 9.71 13.05
C GLY A 540 -1.14 9.24 12.10
N ALA A 541 -1.48 8.51 11.02
CA ALA A 541 -0.54 7.96 10.04
C ALA A 541 -0.27 8.89 8.86
N LEU A 542 0.73 8.53 8.05
CA LEU A 542 0.93 9.01 6.69
C LEU A 542 0.46 7.95 5.68
N SER A 543 0.30 8.36 4.42
CA SER A 543 0.08 7.40 3.34
C SER A 543 1.24 6.40 3.26
N ALA A 544 0.99 5.17 2.78
CA ALA A 544 2.05 4.16 2.68
C ALA A 544 3.24 4.63 1.83
N SER A 545 3.00 5.42 0.77
CA SER A 545 4.03 6.03 -0.07
C SER A 545 4.82 7.09 0.68
N ASP A 546 4.16 8.01 1.38
CA ASP A 546 4.83 9.04 2.18
C ASP A 546 5.59 8.44 3.36
N GLY A 547 5.08 7.38 3.97
CA GLY A 547 5.79 6.58 4.97
C GLY A 547 7.09 5.95 4.42
N GLN A 548 7.20 5.70 3.11
CA GLN A 548 8.47 5.32 2.49
C GLN A 548 9.37 6.53 2.20
N LEU A 549 8.81 7.65 1.75
CA LEU A 549 9.56 8.84 1.36
C LEU A 549 10.13 9.62 2.57
N THR A 550 9.37 9.70 3.65
CA THR A 550 9.81 10.30 4.93
C THR A 550 11.05 9.61 5.50
N LYS A 551 11.31 8.33 5.14
CA LYS A 551 12.57 7.66 5.49
C LYS A 551 13.78 8.37 4.90
N PHE A 552 13.71 9.01 3.74
CA PHE A 552 14.84 9.78 3.21
C PHE A 552 15.07 11.10 3.97
N HIS A 553 14.05 11.55 4.70
CA HIS A 553 14.07 12.71 5.59
C HIS A 553 14.39 12.34 7.04
N GLY A 554 14.83 11.11 7.29
CA GLY A 554 15.25 10.64 8.62
C GLY A 554 14.11 10.14 9.50
N ILE A 555 12.89 10.03 8.98
CA ILE A 555 11.68 9.77 9.76
C ILE A 555 11.13 8.37 9.43
N TYR A 556 10.71 7.61 10.45
CA TYR A 556 9.96 6.37 10.29
C TYR A 556 8.62 6.50 10.97
N GLU A 557 7.55 6.19 10.25
CA GLU A 557 6.29 5.84 10.87
C GLU A 557 6.43 4.54 11.68
N GLN A 558 5.86 4.57 12.87
CA GLN A 558 5.82 3.52 13.87
C GLN A 558 4.46 3.59 14.57
N ASP A 559 4.25 2.67 15.49
CA ASP A 559 3.14 2.69 16.41
C ASP A 559 3.54 1.92 17.68
N ASP A 560 2.82 2.16 18.76
CA ASP A 560 3.02 1.43 20.00
C ASP A 560 2.41 0.02 19.92
N ARG A 561 3.28 -0.97 19.78
CA ARG A 561 2.89 -2.38 19.65
C ARG A 561 2.47 -3.02 20.96
N ASP A 562 2.75 -2.42 22.11
CA ASP A 562 2.33 -2.97 23.40
C ASP A 562 0.81 -2.79 23.61
N ILE A 563 0.23 -1.71 23.08
CA ILE A 563 -1.21 -1.40 23.19
C ILE A 563 -2.02 -1.65 21.91
N ARG A 564 -1.37 -2.11 20.83
CA ARG A 564 -1.99 -2.27 19.51
C ARG A 564 -3.22 -3.19 19.54
N GLU A 565 -3.12 -4.36 20.16
CA GLU A 565 -4.23 -5.32 20.21
C GLU A 565 -5.41 -4.79 21.04
N GLN A 566 -5.14 -4.07 22.14
CA GLN A 566 -6.17 -3.40 22.94
C GLN A 566 -6.89 -2.34 22.11
N ARG A 567 -6.14 -1.45 21.44
CA ARG A 567 -6.73 -0.40 20.58
C ARG A 567 -7.55 -0.98 19.43
N LYS A 568 -7.08 -2.07 18.82
CA LYS A 568 -7.81 -2.80 17.78
C LYS A 568 -9.13 -3.37 18.32
N ALA A 569 -9.13 -3.94 19.52
CA ALA A 569 -10.34 -4.42 20.19
C ALA A 569 -11.32 -3.27 20.49
N ASP A 570 -10.81 -2.08 20.79
CA ASP A 570 -11.59 -0.86 21.03
C ASP A 570 -12.04 -0.16 19.73
N GLY A 571 -11.74 -0.71 18.55
CA GLY A 571 -12.07 -0.12 17.24
C GLY A 571 -11.27 1.14 16.90
N LEU A 572 -10.16 1.39 17.60
CA LEU A 572 -9.28 2.54 17.40
C LEU A 572 -8.14 2.18 16.43
N GLU A 573 -7.66 3.18 15.69
CA GLU A 573 -6.42 3.04 14.92
C GLU A 573 -5.21 2.74 15.82
N PRO A 574 -4.12 2.14 15.31
CA PRO A 574 -2.86 2.04 16.03
C PRO A 574 -2.45 3.39 16.64
N ALA A 575 -1.76 3.36 17.78
CA ALA A 575 -1.20 4.58 18.37
C ALA A 575 0.02 5.02 17.56
N TYR A 576 -0.24 5.61 16.39
CA TYR A 576 0.79 6.04 15.46
C TYR A 576 1.70 7.08 16.09
N ALA A 577 2.98 6.86 15.90
CA ALA A 577 4.03 7.76 16.29
C ALA A 577 5.17 7.62 15.29
N PHE A 578 6.17 8.49 15.40
CA PHE A 578 7.27 8.54 14.47
C PHE A 578 8.58 8.51 15.23
N MET A 579 9.56 7.82 14.64
CA MET A 579 10.95 7.92 15.05
C MET A 579 11.67 8.87 14.12
N ILE A 580 12.40 9.82 14.72
CA ILE A 580 13.29 10.74 14.01
C ILE A 580 14.72 10.33 14.31
N ARG A 581 15.53 10.16 13.27
CA ARG A 581 16.97 9.91 13.38
C ARG A 581 17.75 11.10 12.85
N VAL A 582 18.76 11.51 13.60
CA VAL A 582 19.64 12.63 13.26
C VAL A 582 20.84 12.11 12.44
N ARG A 583 21.43 12.97 11.61
CA ARG A 583 22.73 12.77 10.98
C ARG A 583 23.79 13.48 11.83
N THR A 584 24.77 12.74 12.32
CA THR A 584 25.85 13.20 13.20
C THR A 584 27.14 12.46 12.83
N PRO A 585 27.86 12.88 11.78
CA PRO A 585 29.08 12.20 11.32
C PRO A 585 30.08 12.03 12.46
N GLY A 586 30.63 10.83 12.63
CA GLY A 586 31.54 10.47 13.72
C GLY A 586 30.94 10.50 15.14
N GLY A 587 29.63 10.74 15.28
CA GLY A 587 28.98 10.83 16.59
C GLY A 587 29.34 12.04 17.42
N VAL A 588 29.99 13.04 16.85
CA VAL A 588 30.47 14.22 17.57
C VAL A 588 29.39 15.27 17.64
N CYS A 589 29.10 15.79 18.84
CA CYS A 589 28.24 16.94 19.02
C CYS A 589 28.75 17.88 20.13
N THR A 590 28.34 19.15 20.06
CA THR A 590 28.66 20.13 21.10
C THR A 590 27.74 19.96 22.32
N PRO A 591 28.12 20.49 23.49
CA PRO A 591 27.24 20.53 24.66
C PRO A 591 25.93 21.29 24.39
N GLN A 592 25.93 22.36 23.60
CA GLN A 592 24.72 23.08 23.21
C GLN A 592 23.80 22.24 22.34
N GLN A 593 24.36 21.48 21.39
CA GLN A 593 23.59 20.52 20.61
C GLN A 593 22.98 19.44 21.51
N TRP A 594 23.74 18.93 22.48
CA TRP A 594 23.23 17.95 23.45
C TRP A 594 22.04 18.49 24.25
N LEU A 595 22.13 19.73 24.77
CA LEU A 595 21.03 20.38 25.49
C LEU A 595 19.78 20.53 24.63
N ALA A 596 19.94 20.87 23.34
CA ALA A 596 18.81 20.95 22.43
C ALA A 596 18.20 19.58 22.13
N ILE A 597 19.02 18.53 21.95
CA ILE A 597 18.52 17.15 21.79
C ILE A 597 17.74 16.72 23.04
N ASP A 598 18.23 17.03 24.25
CA ASP A 598 17.54 16.74 25.51
C ASP A 598 16.16 17.41 25.58
N GLN A 599 16.08 18.69 25.20
CA GLN A 599 14.84 19.47 25.16
C GLN A 599 13.86 18.95 24.09
N ILE A 600 14.34 18.68 22.88
CA ILE A 600 13.53 18.15 21.77
C ILE A 600 12.90 16.80 22.14
N ALA A 601 13.62 15.95 22.87
CA ALA A 601 13.08 14.69 23.37
C ALA A 601 11.87 14.89 24.30
N ASP A 602 11.88 15.93 25.13
CA ASP A 602 10.78 16.27 26.05
C ASP A 602 9.61 16.97 25.35
N GLU A 603 9.90 17.90 24.43
CA GLU A 603 8.87 18.73 23.79
C GLU A 603 8.16 18.03 22.64
N HIS A 604 8.82 17.08 21.98
CA HIS A 604 8.31 16.46 20.76
C HIS A 604 8.28 14.94 20.79
N GLY A 605 9.15 14.31 21.58
CA GLY A 605 9.24 12.86 21.71
C GLY A 605 8.51 12.33 22.94
N ASN A 606 9.00 11.20 23.44
CA ASN A 606 8.49 10.54 24.65
C ASN A 606 9.33 10.84 25.90
N GLY A 607 10.09 11.95 25.93
CA GLY A 607 10.98 12.31 27.04
C GLY A 607 12.29 11.52 27.10
N THR A 608 12.58 10.68 26.10
CA THR A 608 13.82 9.89 26.02
C THR A 608 14.44 10.01 24.63
N PHE A 609 15.74 9.75 24.54
CA PHE A 609 16.40 9.54 23.26
C PHE A 609 17.37 8.38 23.34
N LYS A 610 17.76 7.86 22.17
CA LYS A 610 18.63 6.69 22.07
C LYS A 610 19.89 6.99 21.27
N ILE A 611 21.05 6.66 21.86
CA ILE A 611 22.33 6.54 21.17
C ILE A 611 22.34 5.20 20.42
N THR A 612 22.66 5.27 19.14
CA THR A 612 22.52 4.13 18.23
C THR A 612 23.87 3.49 17.91
N THR A 613 23.82 2.27 17.39
CA THR A 613 24.96 1.53 16.82
C THR A 613 25.60 2.19 15.60
N ARG A 614 25.11 3.37 15.21
CA ARG A 614 25.68 4.21 14.17
C ARG A 614 26.00 5.62 14.66
N GLN A 615 26.33 5.77 15.95
CA GLN A 615 26.81 7.02 16.53
C GLN A 615 25.87 8.20 16.26
N THR A 616 24.58 8.02 16.51
CA THR A 616 23.58 9.09 16.34
C THR A 616 22.42 8.92 17.29
N PHE A 617 21.60 9.98 17.41
CA PHE A 617 20.38 10.06 18.18
C PHE A 617 19.17 9.48 17.44
N GLN A 618 18.24 8.89 18.20
CA GLN A 618 16.88 8.60 17.79
C GLN A 618 15.88 9.12 18.83
N PHE A 619 14.90 9.88 18.37
CA PHE A 619 13.72 10.26 19.12
C PHE A 619 12.60 9.27 18.80
N HIS A 620 11.86 8.82 19.79
CA HIS A 620 10.68 7.97 19.61
C HIS A 620 9.45 8.67 20.16
N GLY A 621 8.27 8.24 19.72
CA GLY A 621 7.01 8.80 20.23
C GLY A 621 6.64 10.16 19.64
N VAL A 622 7.33 10.63 18.59
CA VAL A 622 6.99 11.91 17.97
C VAL A 622 5.69 11.75 17.19
N ILE A 623 4.62 12.44 17.58
CA ILE A 623 3.35 12.36 16.86
C ILE A 623 3.37 13.25 15.60
N LYS A 624 2.51 12.94 14.62
CA LYS A 624 2.46 13.57 13.28
C LYS A 624 2.60 15.10 13.29
N ARG A 625 1.80 15.79 14.11
CA ARG A 625 1.81 17.27 14.23
C ARG A 625 3.12 17.87 14.78
N HIS A 626 3.93 17.07 15.48
CA HIS A 626 5.22 17.48 16.04
C HIS A 626 6.41 17.11 15.14
N LEU A 627 6.21 16.41 14.02
CA LEU A 627 7.28 16.05 13.10
C LEU A 627 8.02 17.29 12.56
N LYS A 628 7.26 18.24 12.01
CA LYS A 628 7.84 19.45 11.42
C LYS A 628 8.52 20.36 12.44
N PRO A 629 7.89 20.71 13.58
CA PRO A 629 8.58 21.42 14.67
C PRO A 629 9.88 20.74 15.11
N ALA A 630 9.87 19.41 15.32
CA ALA A 630 11.06 18.69 15.73
C ALA A 630 12.21 18.78 14.72
N VAL A 631 11.91 18.62 13.43
CA VAL A 631 12.94 18.78 12.38
C VAL A 631 13.48 20.21 12.33
N GLN A 632 12.63 21.23 12.55
CA GLN A 632 13.05 22.62 12.61
C GLN A 632 13.96 22.90 13.81
N ASP A 633 13.64 22.37 14.99
CA ASP A 633 14.46 22.55 16.20
C ASP A 633 15.80 21.83 16.11
N ILE A 634 15.83 20.63 15.52
CA ILE A 634 17.08 19.95 15.17
C ILE A 634 17.92 20.84 14.23
N ASN A 635 17.29 21.47 13.24
CA ASN A 635 17.99 22.33 12.29
C ASN A 635 18.53 23.63 12.90
N ARG A 636 17.83 24.23 13.87
CA ARG A 636 18.26 25.45 14.58
C ARG A 636 19.60 25.29 15.28
N VAL A 637 19.96 24.06 15.69
CA VAL A 637 21.26 23.74 16.31
C VAL A 637 22.29 23.15 15.35
N LEU A 638 22.10 23.37 14.04
CA LEU A 638 23.01 22.95 12.97
C LEU A 638 23.17 21.42 12.88
N LEU A 639 22.12 20.70 13.25
CA LEU A 639 21.95 19.27 12.99
C LEU A 639 20.87 19.07 11.91
N ASP A 640 20.79 17.88 11.32
CA ASP A 640 19.78 17.57 10.32
C ASP A 640 19.39 16.10 10.37
N THR A 641 18.28 15.76 9.72
CA THR A 641 17.78 14.38 9.62
C THR A 641 17.83 13.86 8.18
N ILE A 642 18.25 14.69 7.23
CA ILE A 642 18.35 14.33 5.81
C ILE A 642 19.31 13.15 5.64
N ALA A 643 18.88 12.17 4.86
CA ALA A 643 19.65 10.94 4.57
C ALA A 643 20.06 10.12 5.81
N ALA A 644 19.55 10.40 7.01
CA ALA A 644 19.80 9.54 8.18
C ALA A 644 19.22 8.12 7.98
N CYS A 645 18.26 7.99 7.05
CA CYS A 645 17.45 6.81 6.76
C CYS A 645 17.29 6.64 5.23
N GLY A 646 16.29 5.92 4.70
CA GLY A 646 16.07 5.80 3.24
C GLY A 646 17.09 4.95 2.44
N ASP A 647 17.00 4.97 1.12
CA ASP A 647 17.93 4.31 0.18
C ASP A 647 19.00 5.28 -0.32
N VAL A 648 19.79 5.72 0.63
CA VAL A 648 20.85 6.74 0.48
C VAL A 648 21.97 6.39 1.48
N ASN A 649 23.11 7.08 1.37
CA ASN A 649 24.17 6.97 2.36
C ASN A 649 23.65 7.33 3.77
N ARG A 650 24.05 6.54 4.76
CA ARG A 650 23.67 6.69 6.17
C ARG A 650 24.73 7.46 6.95
N ASN A 651 24.47 7.70 8.23
CA ASN A 651 25.44 8.32 9.13
C ASN A 651 26.82 7.66 9.02
N PHE A 652 27.84 8.47 8.76
CA PHE A 652 29.23 8.03 8.63
C PHE A 652 29.81 7.87 10.04
N ILE A 653 30.28 6.67 10.40
CA ILE A 653 30.82 6.40 11.74
C ILE A 653 32.36 6.38 11.77
N VAL A 654 32.94 6.75 12.90
CA VAL A 654 34.40 6.84 13.13
C VAL A 654 34.73 6.24 14.48
N SER A 655 35.83 5.48 14.59
CA SER A 655 36.34 5.01 15.88
C SER A 655 36.47 6.15 16.88
N SER A 656 35.92 6.02 18.09
CA SER A 656 35.77 7.15 19.01
C SER A 656 37.05 7.52 19.79
N LEU A 657 38.04 6.63 19.82
CA LEU A 657 39.39 6.72 20.42
C LEU A 657 39.76 8.06 21.12
N PRO A 658 39.39 8.23 22.41
CA PRO A 658 39.69 9.45 23.15
C PRO A 658 41.20 9.69 23.37
N ALA A 659 42.00 8.64 23.54
CA ALA A 659 43.44 8.78 23.81
C ALA A 659 44.27 9.21 22.58
N GLN A 660 43.73 9.03 21.36
CA GLN A 660 44.40 9.36 20.10
C GLN A 660 43.73 10.56 19.40
N SER A 661 43.56 11.67 20.14
CA SER A 661 42.78 12.83 19.68
C SER A 661 43.22 13.43 18.34
N GLN A 662 44.50 13.38 17.98
CA GLN A 662 44.99 13.93 16.70
C GLN A 662 44.49 13.11 15.52
N VAL A 663 44.76 11.79 15.52
CA VAL A 663 44.31 10.87 14.46
C VAL A 663 42.79 10.81 14.41
N HIS A 664 42.13 10.83 15.57
CA HIS A 664 40.67 10.91 15.63
C HIS A 664 40.15 12.17 14.93
N GLU A 665 40.73 13.34 15.16
CA GLU A 665 40.29 14.59 14.51
C GLU A 665 40.48 14.51 13.00
N GLU A 666 41.61 13.99 12.49
CA GLU A 666 41.84 13.79 11.05
C GLU A 666 40.80 12.85 10.42
N ALA A 667 40.52 11.70 11.07
CA ALA A 667 39.50 10.75 10.62
C ALA A 667 38.07 11.32 10.71
N TYR A 668 37.76 12.10 11.76
CA TYR A 668 36.49 12.79 11.93
C TYR A 668 36.27 13.84 10.83
N GLN A 669 37.30 14.64 10.50
CA GLN A 669 37.22 15.62 9.41
C GLN A 669 37.02 14.94 8.05
N PHE A 670 37.69 13.80 7.81
CA PHE A 670 37.45 12.98 6.64
C PHE A 670 35.99 12.50 6.57
N ALA A 671 35.47 11.90 7.64
CA ALA A 671 34.11 11.39 7.70
C ALA A 671 33.05 12.50 7.54
N LYS A 672 33.27 13.68 8.15
CA LYS A 672 32.38 14.84 8.02
C LYS A 672 32.35 15.34 6.57
N LYS A 673 33.51 15.62 5.98
CA LYS A 673 33.61 16.10 4.60
C LYS A 673 33.05 15.09 3.61
N MET A 674 33.29 13.80 3.83
CA MET A 674 32.69 12.73 3.05
C MET A 674 31.17 12.69 3.22
N SER A 675 30.65 12.75 4.45
CA SER A 675 29.21 12.77 4.69
C SER A 675 28.53 13.94 3.99
N ASP A 676 29.15 15.12 3.98
CA ASP A 676 28.60 16.31 3.34
C ASP A 676 28.65 16.22 1.81
N LYS A 677 29.72 15.63 1.24
CA LYS A 677 29.81 15.32 -0.20
C LYS A 677 28.70 14.36 -0.67
N MET A 678 28.28 13.43 0.19
CA MET A 678 27.29 12.40 -0.12
C MET A 678 25.85 12.79 0.23
N LEU A 679 25.59 14.04 0.61
CA LEU A 679 24.24 14.55 0.81
C LEU A 679 23.47 14.66 -0.51
N PRO A 680 22.17 14.33 -0.53
CA PRO A 680 21.31 14.68 -1.67
C PRO A 680 21.31 16.18 -1.92
N LYS A 681 21.43 16.60 -3.18
CA LYS A 681 21.45 18.01 -3.60
C LYS A 681 20.09 18.56 -4.03
N THR A 682 19.00 17.95 -3.57
CA THR A 682 17.62 18.34 -3.89
C THR A 682 17.05 19.29 -2.84
N THR A 683 16.06 20.10 -3.19
CA THR A 683 15.48 21.10 -2.27
C THR A 683 14.32 20.56 -1.42
N ALA A 684 13.80 19.35 -1.72
CA ALA A 684 12.65 18.74 -1.06
C ALA A 684 12.68 18.79 0.48
N TYR A 685 13.81 18.46 1.11
CA TYR A 685 13.94 18.52 2.57
C TYR A 685 13.72 19.93 3.13
N HIS A 686 14.29 20.94 2.47
CA HIS A 686 14.20 22.33 2.91
C HIS A 686 12.80 22.92 2.67
N GLU A 687 12.13 22.51 1.60
CA GLU A 687 10.77 22.94 1.26
C GLU A 687 9.75 22.38 2.25
N ILE A 688 9.81 21.07 2.54
CA ILE A 688 8.83 20.40 3.40
C ILE A 688 8.99 20.82 4.86
N TRP A 689 10.24 20.79 5.36
CA TRP A 689 10.49 20.88 6.80
C TRP A 689 10.91 22.27 7.26
N LEU A 690 11.58 23.07 6.42
CA LEU A 690 12.21 24.34 6.83
C LEU A 690 11.56 25.59 6.25
N ASP A 691 10.38 25.45 5.62
CA ASP A 691 9.58 26.56 5.06
C ASP A 691 10.34 27.47 4.08
N LYS A 692 11.41 26.95 3.45
CA LYS A 692 12.17 27.69 2.44
C LYS A 692 11.43 27.61 1.10
N LYS A 693 10.97 28.76 0.60
CA LYS A 693 10.34 28.87 -0.73
C LYS A 693 11.35 28.59 -1.84
N MET A 694 10.91 27.97 -2.93
CA MET A 694 11.65 27.91 -4.20
C MET A 694 12.13 29.32 -4.58
N VAL A 695 13.43 29.46 -4.87
CA VAL A 695 13.93 30.69 -5.51
C VAL A 695 13.31 30.75 -6.90
N ALA A 696 12.57 31.83 -7.16
CA ALA A 696 11.76 32.02 -8.36
C ALA A 696 12.51 31.74 -9.67
N GLY A 697 11.92 30.91 -10.52
CA GLY A 697 12.34 30.67 -11.90
C GLY A 697 11.52 29.54 -12.50
N ASN A 698 10.88 29.76 -13.65
CA ASN A 698 10.06 28.78 -14.34
C ASN A 698 10.79 27.43 -14.49
N ALA A 699 10.24 26.37 -13.88
CA ALA A 699 10.52 24.96 -14.13
C ALA A 699 12.00 24.58 -14.36
N VAL A 700 12.79 24.48 -13.29
CA VAL A 700 13.93 23.56 -13.28
C VAL A 700 13.59 22.46 -12.31
N GLN A 701 13.24 21.28 -12.84
CA GLN A 701 13.15 20.06 -12.07
C GLN A 701 14.46 19.88 -11.28
N ASP A 702 14.38 19.51 -10.00
CA ASP A 702 15.57 19.20 -9.20
C ASP A 702 16.48 18.21 -9.94
N PHE A 703 17.79 18.34 -9.76
CA PHE A 703 18.77 17.42 -10.34
C PHE A 703 19.64 16.83 -9.23
N GLU A 704 19.67 15.50 -9.14
CA GLU A 704 20.52 14.79 -8.18
C GLU A 704 21.72 14.15 -8.89
N PRO A 705 22.92 14.76 -8.89
CA PRO A 705 24.05 14.30 -9.70
C PRO A 705 24.61 12.94 -9.30
N LEU A 706 24.60 12.59 -8.01
CA LEU A 706 25.23 11.35 -7.54
C LEU A 706 24.22 10.20 -7.56
N TYR A 707 23.04 10.44 -7.02
CA TYR A 707 22.03 9.42 -6.78
C TYR A 707 21.05 9.26 -7.94
N GLY A 708 20.87 10.30 -8.76
CA GLY A 708 19.85 10.34 -9.80
C GLY A 708 18.42 10.27 -9.24
N PRO A 709 17.40 10.20 -10.12
CA PRO A 709 15.99 10.17 -9.69
C PRO A 709 15.61 8.88 -8.93
N TYR A 710 16.38 7.81 -9.12
CA TYR A 710 16.14 6.52 -8.48
C TYR A 710 16.84 6.38 -7.12
N TYR A 711 17.69 7.31 -6.71
CA TYR A 711 18.59 7.11 -5.57
C TYR A 711 19.31 5.75 -5.61
N LEU A 712 19.76 5.22 -4.46
CA LEU A 712 20.37 3.89 -4.42
C LEU A 712 19.30 2.78 -4.42
N PRO A 713 19.66 1.54 -4.82
CA PRO A 713 18.78 0.38 -4.69
C PRO A 713 18.42 0.09 -3.23
N ARG A 714 19.34 0.40 -2.30
CA ARG A 714 19.17 0.21 -0.87
C ARG A 714 20.09 1.13 -0.07
N LYS A 715 19.88 1.19 1.24
CA LYS A 715 20.76 1.83 2.22
C LYS A 715 22.25 1.53 1.98
N PHE A 716 23.10 2.55 2.13
CA PHE A 716 24.55 2.43 2.03
C PHE A 716 25.21 2.94 3.32
N LYS A 717 26.19 2.21 3.85
CA LYS A 717 26.80 2.48 5.16
C LYS A 717 28.31 2.60 5.05
N MET A 718 28.85 3.63 5.68
CA MET A 718 30.29 3.87 5.74
C MET A 718 30.84 3.89 7.16
N ALA A 719 32.10 3.50 7.34
CA ALA A 719 32.80 3.53 8.62
C ALA A 719 34.30 3.83 8.43
N VAL A 720 34.91 4.53 9.40
CA VAL A 720 36.36 4.59 9.57
C VAL A 720 36.74 3.87 10.86
N ALA A 721 37.58 2.84 10.76
CA ALA A 721 38.23 2.22 11.91
C ALA A 721 39.64 2.77 12.07
N ILE A 722 40.08 2.98 13.31
CA ILE A 722 41.43 3.41 13.64
C ILE A 722 42.11 2.28 14.44
N PRO A 723 43.03 1.51 13.83
CA PRO A 723 43.78 0.48 14.53
C PRO A 723 44.50 1.00 15.79
N PRO A 724 44.58 0.20 16.86
CA PRO A 724 44.18 -1.21 16.91
C PRO A 724 42.69 -1.44 17.28
N ASN A 725 41.84 -0.42 17.23
CA ASN A 725 40.43 -0.54 17.61
C ASN A 725 39.51 -0.70 16.39
N ASN A 726 38.56 -1.64 16.48
CA ASN A 726 37.50 -1.84 15.51
C ASN A 726 36.11 -1.70 16.17
N ASP A 727 35.95 -0.73 17.07
CA ASP A 727 34.69 -0.38 17.74
C ASP A 727 33.54 -0.07 16.77
N VAL A 728 33.85 0.38 15.56
CA VAL A 728 32.87 0.65 14.48
C VAL A 728 32.41 -0.58 13.70
N ASP A 729 33.00 -1.76 13.95
CA ASP A 729 32.83 -2.97 13.12
C ASP A 729 32.96 -2.66 11.62
N VAL A 730 34.14 -2.21 11.18
CA VAL A 730 34.38 -1.71 9.82
C VAL A 730 33.89 -2.70 8.76
N TYR A 731 34.13 -4.00 8.95
CA TYR A 731 33.72 -5.07 8.05
C TYR A 731 32.20 -5.26 7.94
N CYS A 732 31.39 -4.69 8.82
CA CYS A 732 29.93 -4.76 8.76
C CYS A 732 29.27 -3.70 7.85
N ASN A 733 30.07 -2.83 7.23
CA ASN A 733 29.63 -1.66 6.45
C ASN A 733 29.78 -1.91 4.94
N ASP A 734 28.96 -1.22 4.12
CA ASP A 734 29.03 -1.36 2.67
C ASP A 734 30.42 -0.91 2.17
N LEU A 735 30.95 0.17 2.76
CA LEU A 735 32.30 0.67 2.53
C LEU A 735 32.97 0.98 3.88
N GLY A 736 34.20 0.54 4.07
CA GLY A 736 34.98 0.80 5.27
C GLY A 736 36.35 1.37 4.92
N PHE A 737 36.88 2.18 5.82
CA PHE A 737 38.20 2.77 5.72
C PHE A 737 38.97 2.40 7.00
N ILE A 738 40.05 1.65 6.87
CA ILE A 738 40.92 1.28 7.98
C ILE A 738 42.11 2.24 7.93
N ALA A 739 42.21 3.13 8.90
CA ALA A 739 43.25 4.15 8.96
C ALA A 739 44.65 3.54 9.01
N ILE A 740 45.56 4.06 8.20
CA ILE A 740 46.99 3.77 8.24
C ILE A 740 47.69 5.02 8.75
N ILE A 741 48.40 4.86 9.86
CA ILE A 741 49.10 5.95 10.55
C ILE A 741 50.58 5.86 10.15
N ASP A 742 51.19 7.00 9.80
CA ASP A 742 52.63 7.08 9.51
C ASP A 742 53.48 7.12 10.79
N ASP A 743 54.80 7.11 10.61
CA ASP A 743 55.78 7.14 11.71
C ASP A 743 55.71 8.43 12.54
N ASP A 744 55.14 9.51 11.99
CA ASP A 744 54.93 10.80 12.65
C ASP A 744 53.59 10.85 13.42
N GLY A 745 52.82 9.76 13.43
CA GLY A 745 51.53 9.67 14.12
C GLY A 745 50.38 10.36 13.38
N LYS A 746 50.50 10.59 12.07
CA LYS A 746 49.48 11.22 11.22
C LYS A 746 48.79 10.22 10.30
N LEU A 747 47.61 10.58 9.81
CA LEU A 747 46.84 9.74 8.89
C LEU A 747 47.46 9.76 7.48
N LYS A 748 48.16 8.67 7.12
CA LYS A 748 48.75 8.46 5.78
C LYS A 748 47.69 8.18 4.72
N GLY A 749 46.66 7.42 5.08
CA GLY A 749 45.64 6.94 4.15
C GLY A 749 44.81 5.81 4.74
N PHE A 750 44.22 5.00 3.87
CA PHE A 750 43.29 3.95 4.28
C PHE A 750 43.48 2.66 3.49
N ASN A 751 43.40 1.53 4.19
CA ASN A 751 42.96 0.29 3.56
C ASN A 751 41.44 0.31 3.41
N VAL A 752 40.95 0.09 2.20
CA VAL A 752 39.53 0.18 1.86
C VAL A 752 38.89 -1.20 1.95
N THR A 753 37.78 -1.33 2.66
CA THR A 753 36.95 -2.55 2.68
C THR A 753 35.61 -2.33 1.98
N ALA A 754 35.07 -3.33 1.31
CA ALA A 754 33.77 -3.22 0.64
C ALA A 754 32.92 -4.49 0.75
N GLY A 755 31.59 -4.33 0.82
CA GLY A 755 30.65 -5.44 0.76
C GLY A 755 30.16 -5.98 2.10
N GLY A 756 30.34 -5.26 3.19
CA GLY A 756 29.77 -5.65 4.49
C GLY A 756 28.26 -5.44 4.56
N GLY A 757 27.56 -6.33 5.27
CA GLY A 757 26.15 -6.13 5.56
C GLY A 757 25.46 -7.25 6.34
N MET A 758 24.79 -6.87 7.42
CA MET A 758 24.21 -7.80 8.39
C MET A 758 22.81 -8.34 8.06
N GLY A 759 22.02 -7.68 7.21
CA GLY A 759 20.60 -8.03 7.07
C GLY A 759 20.34 -9.42 6.46
N VAL A 760 19.52 -10.21 7.14
CA VAL A 760 19.06 -11.57 6.77
C VAL A 760 17.52 -11.60 6.83
N THR A 761 16.91 -12.50 6.09
CA THR A 761 15.50 -12.89 6.24
C THR A 761 15.45 -14.32 6.76
N HIS A 762 14.72 -14.56 7.86
CA HIS A 762 14.53 -15.91 8.39
C HIS A 762 13.98 -16.85 7.31
N ALA A 763 14.41 -18.11 7.33
CA ALA A 763 14.06 -19.15 6.37
C ALA A 763 14.46 -18.89 4.89
N MET A 764 15.11 -17.77 4.56
CA MET A 764 15.54 -17.46 3.19
C MET A 764 17.06 -17.53 3.05
N LYS A 765 17.56 -18.72 2.69
CA LYS A 765 19.01 -18.99 2.56
C LYS A 765 19.71 -18.16 1.48
N LYS A 766 18.95 -17.60 0.53
CA LYS A 766 19.45 -16.62 -0.46
C LYS A 766 19.89 -15.29 0.18
N THR A 767 19.52 -15.04 1.44
CA THR A 767 19.97 -13.89 2.22
C THR A 767 20.89 -14.33 3.35
N TYR A 768 22.04 -13.70 3.51
CA TYR A 768 23.06 -14.11 4.48
C TYR A 768 23.89 -12.91 4.92
N PRO A 769 24.43 -12.86 6.16
CA PRO A 769 25.33 -11.79 6.58
C PRO A 769 26.67 -11.92 5.83
N ARG A 770 27.33 -10.79 5.60
CA ARG A 770 28.63 -10.75 4.90
C ARG A 770 29.54 -9.72 5.56
N LEU A 771 30.84 -10.04 5.67
CA LEU A 771 31.89 -9.09 6.02
C LEU A 771 32.44 -8.44 4.74
N GLY A 772 32.97 -7.22 4.86
CA GLY A 772 33.61 -6.52 3.76
C GLY A 772 35.01 -7.06 3.48
N ASP A 773 35.38 -7.16 2.21
CA ASP A 773 36.73 -7.57 1.79
C ASP A 773 37.63 -6.35 1.60
N VAL A 774 38.92 -6.50 1.88
CA VAL A 774 39.92 -5.46 1.63
C VAL A 774 40.21 -5.36 0.13
N LEU A 775 40.00 -4.17 -0.46
CA LEU A 775 40.26 -3.89 -1.87
C LEU A 775 41.72 -3.49 -2.13
N GLY A 776 42.31 -2.74 -1.21
CA GLY A 776 43.66 -2.18 -1.31
C GLY A 776 43.80 -0.87 -0.55
N PHE A 777 44.91 -0.16 -0.76
CA PHE A 777 45.24 1.11 -0.11
C PHE A 777 44.93 2.31 -1.02
N CYS A 778 44.50 3.41 -0.41
CA CYS A 778 44.42 4.75 -1.03
C CYS A 778 44.89 5.84 -0.05
N THR A 779 45.33 6.99 -0.56
CA THR A 779 45.61 8.17 0.28
C THR A 779 44.32 8.79 0.84
N VAL A 780 44.45 9.74 1.77
CA VAL A 780 43.30 10.44 2.36
C VAL A 780 42.48 11.19 1.31
N GLU A 781 43.16 11.87 0.37
CA GLU A 781 42.53 12.63 -0.71
C GLU A 781 41.77 11.71 -1.67
N GLN A 782 42.40 10.59 -2.05
CA GLN A 782 41.80 9.57 -2.89
C GLN A 782 40.58 8.92 -2.22
N GLY A 783 40.55 8.85 -0.89
CA GLY A 783 39.44 8.27 -0.13
C GLY A 783 38.08 8.89 -0.48
N TYR A 784 38.02 10.19 -0.79
CA TYR A 784 36.79 10.86 -1.24
C TYR A 784 36.29 10.34 -2.60
N GLU A 785 37.20 10.13 -3.55
CA GLU A 785 36.90 9.60 -4.88
C GLU A 785 36.44 8.14 -4.78
N VAL A 786 37.07 7.35 -3.91
CA VAL A 786 36.69 5.96 -3.63
C VAL A 786 35.25 5.88 -3.13
N GLY A 787 34.86 6.76 -2.20
CA GLY A 787 33.47 6.81 -1.70
C GLY A 787 32.46 7.04 -2.81
N GLU A 788 32.74 7.99 -3.70
CA GLU A 788 31.88 8.32 -4.84
C GLU A 788 31.82 7.17 -5.86
N ALA A 789 32.97 6.62 -6.24
CA ALA A 789 33.08 5.54 -7.21
C ALA A 789 32.33 4.27 -6.76
N VAL A 790 32.48 3.87 -5.49
CA VAL A 790 31.77 2.70 -4.94
C VAL A 790 30.26 2.93 -4.92
N ILE A 791 29.80 4.14 -4.58
CA ILE A 791 28.38 4.51 -4.61
C ILE A 791 27.84 4.42 -6.04
N ILE A 792 28.56 4.95 -7.03
CA ILE A 792 28.19 4.89 -8.45
C ILE A 792 28.08 3.44 -8.92
N VAL A 793 29.09 2.60 -8.64
CA VAL A 793 29.05 1.17 -9.01
C VAL A 793 27.86 0.47 -8.35
N GLN A 794 27.57 0.74 -7.07
CA GLN A 794 26.40 0.17 -6.39
C GLN A 794 25.07 0.69 -6.95
N ARG A 795 25.00 1.97 -7.33
CA ARG A 795 23.81 2.60 -7.93
C ARG A 795 23.45 1.94 -9.25
N ASP A 796 24.47 1.64 -10.06
CA ASP A 796 24.32 1.18 -11.45
C ASP A 796 24.22 -0.34 -11.55
N HIS A 797 24.89 -1.09 -10.67
CA HIS A 797 24.92 -2.56 -10.73
C HIS A 797 24.12 -3.26 -9.62
N GLY A 798 23.60 -2.54 -8.63
CA GLY A 798 22.80 -3.11 -7.55
C GLY A 798 21.41 -3.57 -8.02
N ASN A 799 20.93 -4.69 -7.47
CA ASN A 799 19.63 -5.24 -7.85
C ASN A 799 18.49 -4.32 -7.36
N ARG A 800 17.65 -3.85 -8.28
CA ARG A 800 16.47 -3.01 -7.97
C ARG A 800 15.14 -3.77 -8.04
N THR A 801 15.14 -4.96 -8.64
CA THR A 801 13.97 -5.83 -8.76
C THR A 801 13.67 -6.53 -7.42
N ASP A 802 14.68 -7.14 -6.81
CA ASP A 802 14.56 -7.76 -5.49
C ASP A 802 15.30 -6.94 -4.42
N ARG A 803 14.52 -6.22 -3.60
CA ARG A 803 15.01 -5.41 -2.50
C ARG A 803 15.76 -6.20 -1.42
N LYS A 804 15.46 -7.50 -1.25
CA LYS A 804 16.18 -8.37 -0.30
C LYS A 804 17.60 -8.67 -0.81
N ASN A 805 17.82 -8.60 -2.12
CA ASN A 805 19.12 -8.77 -2.80
C ASN A 805 19.79 -7.43 -3.21
N ALA A 806 19.25 -6.28 -2.82
CA ALA A 806 19.68 -4.97 -3.31
C ALA A 806 20.93 -4.36 -2.64
N ARG A 807 21.49 -4.97 -1.60
CA ARG A 807 22.67 -4.45 -0.88
C ARG A 807 23.98 -4.78 -1.61
N LEU A 808 24.99 -3.93 -1.42
CA LEU A 808 26.31 -4.07 -2.05
C LEU A 808 26.94 -5.45 -1.85
N LYS A 809 26.76 -6.05 -0.68
CA LYS A 809 27.22 -7.42 -0.39
C LYS A 809 26.82 -8.45 -1.45
N TYR A 810 25.58 -8.37 -1.96
CA TYR A 810 25.08 -9.29 -2.98
C TYR A 810 25.54 -8.90 -4.38
N THR A 811 25.70 -7.61 -4.64
CA THR A 811 26.30 -7.12 -5.90
C THR A 811 27.71 -7.67 -6.05
N ILE A 812 28.55 -7.56 -5.02
CA ILE A 812 29.93 -8.11 -5.03
C ILE A 812 29.90 -9.63 -5.17
N ASP A 813 29.05 -10.31 -4.41
CA ASP A 813 28.97 -11.78 -4.48
C ASP A 813 28.47 -12.32 -5.81
N ARG A 814 27.65 -11.55 -6.53
CA ARG A 814 27.15 -11.87 -7.88
C ARG A 814 28.19 -11.57 -8.95
N LEU A 815 28.90 -10.45 -8.86
CA LEU A 815 29.90 -10.05 -9.84
C LEU A 815 31.25 -10.76 -9.66
N GLY A 816 31.59 -11.11 -8.42
CA GLY A 816 32.95 -11.45 -8.01
C GLY A 816 33.72 -10.22 -7.53
N LEU A 817 34.61 -10.40 -6.54
CA LEU A 817 35.36 -9.31 -5.91
C LEU A 817 36.28 -8.59 -6.91
N ASP A 818 36.99 -9.36 -7.75
CA ASP A 818 37.91 -8.79 -8.75
C ASP A 818 37.19 -7.94 -9.79
N VAL A 819 36.06 -8.43 -10.30
CA VAL A 819 35.21 -7.70 -11.26
C VAL A 819 34.69 -6.43 -10.63
N PHE A 820 34.20 -6.50 -9.39
CA PHE A 820 33.75 -5.31 -8.66
C PHE A 820 34.89 -4.31 -8.47
N LYS A 821 36.08 -4.75 -8.03
CA LYS A 821 37.26 -3.90 -7.88
C LYS A 821 37.62 -3.21 -9.20
N SER A 822 37.66 -3.94 -10.31
CA SER A 822 37.94 -3.36 -11.64
C SER A 822 36.90 -2.32 -12.08
N LEU A 823 35.61 -2.50 -11.74
CA LEU A 823 34.58 -1.49 -12.01
C LEU A 823 34.81 -0.22 -11.20
N VAL A 824 35.21 -0.34 -9.93
CA VAL A 824 35.55 0.80 -9.07
C VAL A 824 36.79 1.52 -9.61
N GLU A 825 37.88 0.80 -9.92
CA GLU A 825 39.11 1.37 -10.48
C GLU A 825 38.87 2.06 -11.83
N LYS A 826 37.96 1.51 -12.66
CA LYS A 826 37.54 2.16 -13.90
C LYS A 826 36.84 3.50 -13.66
N GLN A 827 36.03 3.62 -12.60
CA GLN A 827 35.41 4.90 -12.24
C GLN A 827 36.42 5.89 -11.66
N LEU A 828 37.44 5.40 -10.95
CA LEU A 828 38.51 6.22 -10.38
C LEU A 828 39.52 6.72 -11.43
N GLY A 829 39.75 5.95 -12.49
CA GLY A 829 40.82 6.20 -13.45
C GLY A 829 42.21 5.83 -12.93
N TRP A 830 42.29 5.18 -11.76
CA TRP A 830 43.52 4.68 -11.14
C TRP A 830 43.23 3.39 -10.34
N SER A 831 44.27 2.60 -10.08
CA SER A 831 44.17 1.32 -9.36
C SER A 831 44.64 1.44 -7.91
N PHE A 832 44.02 0.67 -7.02
CA PHE A 832 44.41 0.63 -5.61
C PHE A 832 45.84 0.13 -5.44
N ALA A 833 46.59 0.73 -4.52
CA ALA A 833 47.85 0.18 -4.07
C ALA A 833 47.62 -1.11 -3.24
N PRO A 834 48.64 -1.96 -3.06
CA PRO A 834 48.55 -3.08 -2.12
C PRO A 834 48.15 -2.59 -0.72
N ALA A 835 47.33 -3.38 -0.02
CA ALA A 835 46.93 -3.05 1.33
C ALA A 835 48.13 -2.98 2.28
N GLU A 836 48.17 -1.96 3.12
CA GLU A 836 49.22 -1.77 4.13
C GLU A 836 48.98 -2.66 5.37
N PRO A 837 50.01 -3.03 6.15
CA PRO A 837 49.82 -3.83 7.37
C PRO A 837 48.99 -3.10 8.44
N PHE A 838 48.12 -3.82 9.14
CA PHE A 838 47.38 -3.34 10.30
C PHE A 838 47.02 -4.50 11.24
N THR A 839 46.63 -4.19 12.47
CA THR A 839 46.15 -5.20 13.44
C THR A 839 45.07 -4.60 14.31
N PHE A 840 43.99 -5.35 14.55
CA PHE A 840 42.98 -4.99 15.54
C PHE A 840 43.17 -5.84 16.80
N THR A 841 43.07 -5.22 17.98
CA THR A 841 43.17 -5.87 19.29
C THR A 841 41.94 -5.60 20.17
N ALA A 842 41.02 -4.71 19.78
CA ALA A 842 39.82 -4.40 20.55
C ALA A 842 38.60 -4.09 19.66
N ASN A 843 37.41 -4.47 20.14
CA ASN A 843 36.09 -4.08 19.57
C ASN A 843 35.23 -3.31 20.58
N VAL A 844 35.64 -3.28 21.84
CA VAL A 844 34.95 -2.62 22.94
C VAL A 844 35.40 -1.17 23.11
N ASP A 845 34.56 -0.36 23.73
CA ASP A 845 34.89 1.04 24.04
C ASP A 845 35.91 1.14 25.19
N PRO A 846 36.78 2.16 25.20
CA PRO A 846 37.69 2.42 26.32
C PRO A 846 36.93 3.13 27.45
N PHE A 847 36.35 2.36 28.38
CA PHE A 847 35.57 2.87 29.51
C PHE A 847 36.42 3.63 30.54
N GLY A 848 35.81 4.63 31.19
CA GLY A 848 36.44 5.38 32.26
C GLY A 848 37.31 6.55 31.77
N TRP A 849 38.20 7.00 32.65
CA TRP A 849 39.08 8.14 32.40
C TRP A 849 40.27 7.78 31.52
N SER A 850 40.57 8.63 30.54
CA SER A 850 41.81 8.63 29.78
C SER A 850 42.32 10.06 29.59
N THR A 851 43.62 10.20 29.35
CA THR A 851 44.26 11.48 29.03
C THR A 851 44.98 11.33 27.70
N ASP A 852 44.82 12.29 26.80
CA ASP A 852 45.50 12.29 25.51
C ASP A 852 46.87 12.99 25.56
N HIS A 853 47.57 12.96 24.43
CA HIS A 853 48.89 13.59 24.27
C HIS A 853 48.89 15.13 24.38
N LEU A 854 47.71 15.78 24.33
CA LEU A 854 47.56 17.22 24.54
C LEU A 854 47.28 17.57 26.01
N GLY A 855 47.25 16.58 26.90
CA GLY A 855 46.91 16.76 28.31
C GLY A 855 45.41 16.88 28.57
N LYS A 856 44.54 16.66 27.58
CA LYS A 856 43.10 16.72 27.76
C LYS A 856 42.57 15.40 28.29
N HIS A 857 41.59 15.50 29.19
CA HIS A 857 40.93 14.35 29.78
C HIS A 857 39.65 13.99 29.04
N HIS A 858 39.33 12.71 29.05
CA HIS A 858 38.14 12.15 28.43
C HIS A 858 37.54 11.10 29.35
N PHE A 859 36.22 11.05 29.42
CA PHE A 859 35.51 10.03 30.20
C PHE A 859 34.48 9.31 29.33
N THR A 860 34.65 8.00 29.16
CA THR A 860 33.67 7.15 28.48
C THR A 860 32.69 6.57 29.50
N ALA A 861 31.43 7.02 29.44
CA ALA A 861 30.35 6.58 30.30
C ALA A 861 29.59 5.40 29.70
N PHE A 862 29.28 4.40 30.53
CA PHE A 862 28.45 3.27 30.12
C PHE A 862 26.98 3.69 30.12
N ILE A 863 26.30 3.49 28.98
CA ILE A 863 24.87 3.71 28.82
C ILE A 863 24.27 2.40 28.31
N GLU A 864 23.53 1.69 29.14
CA GLU A 864 23.00 0.38 28.78
C GLU A 864 22.09 0.48 27.56
N ASN A 865 22.45 -0.23 26.49
CA ASN A 865 21.80 -0.18 25.17
C ASN A 865 21.68 1.22 24.55
N GLY A 866 22.39 2.23 25.07
CA GLY A 866 22.30 3.62 24.64
C GLY A 866 20.97 4.30 24.92
N ARG A 867 20.14 3.79 25.83
CA ARG A 867 18.92 4.49 26.26
C ARG A 867 19.29 5.62 27.23
N VAL A 868 19.00 6.86 26.83
CA VAL A 868 19.19 8.03 27.69
C VAL A 868 17.83 8.46 28.22
N GLU A 869 17.60 8.12 29.49
CA GLU A 869 16.38 8.42 30.23
C GLU A 869 16.69 8.62 31.72
N ASP A 870 15.72 9.15 32.45
CA ASP A 870 15.71 9.09 33.91
C ASP A 870 14.75 7.98 34.35
N SER A 871 15.25 7.06 35.16
CA SER A 871 14.56 5.90 35.71
C SER A 871 14.76 5.84 37.22
N ALA A 872 14.16 4.85 37.89
CA ALA A 872 14.38 4.64 39.33
C ALA A 872 15.84 4.27 39.67
N GLU A 873 16.55 3.66 38.72
CA GLU A 873 17.91 3.14 38.92
C GLU A 873 18.99 4.13 38.45
N ASN A 874 18.71 4.86 37.36
CA ASN A 874 19.68 5.74 36.71
C ASN A 874 19.02 7.05 36.28
N ILE A 875 19.68 8.18 36.53
CA ILE A 875 19.24 9.53 36.11
C ILE A 875 20.15 10.08 35.01
N PHE A 876 20.40 9.27 33.98
CA PHE A 876 21.38 9.57 32.93
C PHE A 876 21.01 10.80 32.12
N LYS A 877 19.72 11.00 31.82
CA LYS A 877 19.26 12.14 31.03
C LYS A 877 19.55 13.44 31.77
N THR A 878 19.14 13.53 33.04
CA THR A 878 19.45 14.69 33.88
C THR A 878 20.96 14.87 34.08
N GLY A 879 21.71 13.81 34.36
CA GLY A 879 23.16 13.90 34.57
C GLY A 879 23.91 14.43 33.36
N LEU A 880 23.63 13.90 32.16
CA LEU A 880 24.26 14.34 30.92
C LEU A 880 23.85 15.78 30.56
N ARG A 881 22.60 16.19 30.86
CA ARG A 881 22.17 17.59 30.73
C ARG A 881 22.97 18.51 31.65
N GLU A 882 23.14 18.18 32.92
CA GLU A 882 23.90 19.04 33.86
C GLU A 882 25.39 19.11 33.50
N ILE A 883 25.97 18.01 33.00
CA ILE A 883 27.32 18.02 32.44
C ILE A 883 27.38 18.93 31.21
N ALA A 884 26.43 18.83 30.29
CA ALA A 884 26.40 19.65 29.08
C ALA A 884 26.27 21.16 29.36
N LYS A 885 25.69 21.58 30.49
CA LYS A 885 25.62 23.00 30.88
C LYS A 885 26.99 23.60 31.22
N VAL A 886 27.94 22.80 31.70
CA VAL A 886 29.26 23.29 32.16
C VAL A 886 30.41 22.82 31.28
N HIS A 887 30.23 21.74 30.53
CA HIS A 887 31.25 21.17 29.65
C HIS A 887 31.60 22.12 28.51
N LYS A 888 32.90 22.28 28.24
CA LYS A 888 33.43 23.16 27.17
C LYS A 888 33.98 22.37 25.98
N GLY A 889 34.13 21.06 26.14
CA GLY A 889 34.63 20.15 25.11
C GLY A 889 33.52 19.64 24.20
N ARG A 890 33.50 18.33 23.93
CA ARG A 890 32.51 17.67 23.06
C ARG A 890 31.93 16.42 23.71
N PHE A 891 30.78 15.99 23.21
CA PHE A 891 30.30 14.63 23.40
C PHE A 891 30.61 13.81 22.14
N ARG A 892 31.01 12.55 22.31
CA ARG A 892 31.22 11.58 21.22
C ARG A 892 30.39 10.34 21.49
N MET A 893 29.41 10.07 20.65
CA MET A 893 28.63 8.83 20.69
C MET A 893 29.44 7.68 20.09
N THR A 894 29.42 6.51 20.72
CA THR A 894 30.17 5.35 20.25
C THR A 894 29.31 4.41 19.41
N ALA A 895 29.93 3.58 18.59
CA ALA A 895 29.22 2.57 17.79
C ALA A 895 28.72 1.39 18.64
N ASN A 896 29.11 1.31 19.91
CA ASN A 896 28.60 0.40 20.93
C ASN A 896 27.52 1.03 21.82
N GLN A 897 27.00 2.20 21.42
CA GLN A 897 25.84 2.87 22.04
C GLN A 897 26.14 3.56 23.37
N HIS A 898 27.37 3.99 23.57
CA HIS A 898 27.80 4.73 24.76
C HIS A 898 28.15 6.18 24.41
N VAL A 899 28.60 6.94 25.42
CA VAL A 899 28.96 8.35 25.25
C VAL A 899 30.30 8.67 25.91
N ILE A 900 31.12 9.44 25.21
CA ILE A 900 32.38 9.99 25.70
C ILE A 900 32.19 11.48 25.96
N ILE A 901 32.51 11.92 27.17
CA ILE A 901 32.68 13.34 27.52
C ILE A 901 34.14 13.66 27.25
N ALA A 902 34.39 14.29 26.10
CA ALA A 902 35.72 14.47 25.55
C ALA A 902 36.22 15.90 25.67
N ASP A 903 37.54 16.07 25.61
CA ASP A 903 38.24 17.35 25.58
C ASP A 903 38.06 18.18 26.87
N ILE A 904 38.14 17.52 28.03
CA ILE A 904 38.04 18.15 29.36
C ILE A 904 39.41 18.71 29.76
N GLU A 905 39.48 20.01 30.02
CA GLU A 905 40.68 20.69 30.51
C GLU A 905 40.91 20.41 32.00
N ASP A 906 42.16 20.50 32.47
CA ASP A 906 42.56 20.32 33.88
C ASP A 906 41.67 21.13 34.86
N ALA A 907 41.37 22.37 34.50
CA ALA A 907 40.59 23.30 35.32
C ALA A 907 39.13 22.85 35.54
N ASP A 908 38.58 22.07 34.60
CA ASP A 908 37.19 21.62 34.65
C ASP A 908 37.07 20.16 35.16
N LEU A 909 38.19 19.44 35.30
CA LEU A 909 38.22 18.00 35.62
C LEU A 909 37.46 17.65 36.91
N GLN A 910 37.70 18.39 38.01
CA GLN A 910 37.06 18.10 39.30
C GLN A 910 35.56 18.38 39.27
N THR A 911 35.14 19.39 38.53
CA THR A 911 33.72 19.71 38.32
C THR A 911 33.03 18.55 37.59
N ILE A 912 33.61 18.06 36.51
CA ILE A 912 33.04 16.94 35.74
C ILE A 912 33.03 15.65 36.58
N LYS A 913 34.11 15.33 37.31
CA LYS A 913 34.13 14.19 38.25
C LYS A 913 33.02 14.27 39.29
N GLY A 914 32.81 15.45 39.88
CA GLY A 914 31.73 15.67 40.85
C GLY A 914 30.34 15.45 40.25
N LEU A 915 30.10 15.88 39.01
CA LEU A 915 28.83 15.66 38.32
C LEU A 915 28.62 14.18 37.95
N LEU A 916 29.66 13.53 37.41
CA LEU A 916 29.61 12.10 37.08
C LEU A 916 29.21 11.26 38.32
N ALA A 917 29.90 11.49 39.45
CA ALA A 917 29.59 10.81 40.70
C ALA A 917 28.20 11.16 41.25
N LYS A 918 27.79 12.43 41.19
CA LYS A 918 26.48 12.88 41.66
C LYS A 918 25.32 12.21 40.92
N TYR A 919 25.48 11.97 39.62
CA TYR A 919 24.44 11.43 38.76
C TYR A 919 24.63 9.94 38.41
N GLY A 920 25.62 9.27 39.01
CA GLY A 920 25.89 7.84 38.81
C GLY A 920 26.38 7.48 37.40
N LEU A 921 27.00 8.43 36.69
CA LEU A 921 27.55 8.23 35.34
C LEU A 921 28.99 7.70 35.35
N ASP A 922 29.63 7.63 36.53
CA ASP A 922 30.94 6.98 36.73
C ASP A 922 30.83 5.46 37.01
N ASN A 923 29.70 4.86 36.66
CA ASN A 923 29.34 3.45 36.84
C ASN A 923 30.08 2.50 35.88
N ILE A 924 31.41 2.40 36.00
CA ILE A 924 32.23 1.55 35.12
C ILE A 924 32.54 0.15 35.70
N GLN A 925 32.05 -0.16 36.91
CA GLN A 925 32.32 -1.43 37.62
C GLN A 925 31.42 -2.58 37.13
N HIS A 926 31.19 -2.67 35.82
CA HIS A 926 30.42 -3.74 35.18
C HIS A 926 31.33 -4.90 34.75
N SER A 927 30.74 -6.08 34.51
CA SER A 927 31.48 -7.22 33.97
C SER A 927 31.97 -6.95 32.55
N GLY A 928 33.02 -7.66 32.11
CA GLY A 928 33.50 -7.61 30.73
C GLY A 928 32.41 -7.99 29.71
N LEU A 929 31.49 -8.90 30.08
CA LEU A 929 30.33 -9.27 29.28
C LEU A 929 29.38 -8.09 29.07
N ARG A 930 28.96 -7.40 30.15
CA ARG A 930 27.98 -6.30 30.04
C ARG A 930 28.54 -5.11 29.28
N LEU A 931 29.80 -4.76 29.52
CA LEU A 931 30.50 -3.70 28.80
C LEU A 931 30.68 -3.97 27.29
N SER A 932 30.61 -5.24 26.87
CA SER A 932 30.71 -5.66 25.47
C SER A 932 29.37 -6.07 24.85
N SER A 933 28.27 -5.85 25.58
CA SER A 933 26.93 -6.26 25.17
C SER A 933 26.12 -5.13 24.52
N SER A 934 25.36 -5.44 23.47
CA SER A 934 24.47 -4.45 22.83
C SER A 934 23.19 -5.04 22.24
N ALA A 935 22.10 -4.28 22.33
CA ALA A 935 20.81 -4.63 21.75
C ALA A 935 20.24 -3.55 20.82
N CYS A 936 19.46 -4.00 19.84
CA CYS A 936 18.60 -3.11 19.06
C CYS A 936 17.34 -2.75 19.83
N VAL A 937 16.60 -1.73 19.37
CA VAL A 937 15.35 -1.28 19.99
C VAL A 937 14.34 -2.43 20.13
N ALA A 938 14.00 -3.08 19.01
CA ALA A 938 12.91 -4.05 18.94
C ALA A 938 11.58 -3.45 19.42
N PHE A 939 10.86 -4.13 20.30
CA PHE A 939 9.62 -3.62 20.88
C PHE A 939 9.87 -2.41 21.81
N PRO A 940 8.87 -1.52 21.98
CA PRO A 940 7.53 -1.55 21.38
C PRO A 940 7.45 -0.91 20.00
N THR A 941 8.43 -0.10 19.60
CA THR A 941 8.27 0.82 18.45
C THR A 941 8.73 0.23 17.10
N CYS A 942 9.57 -0.80 17.08
CA CYS A 942 10.02 -1.37 15.81
C CYS A 942 8.92 -2.23 15.20
N GLY A 943 8.34 -1.79 14.08
CA GLY A 943 7.36 -2.56 13.30
C GLY A 943 7.86 -3.87 12.69
N LEU A 944 9.16 -4.20 12.83
CA LEU A 944 9.78 -5.42 12.30
C LEU A 944 10.21 -6.43 13.38
N ALA A 945 10.03 -6.10 14.67
CA ALA A 945 10.47 -6.98 15.75
C ALA A 945 9.61 -8.24 15.87
N PHE A 946 10.25 -9.39 16.07
CA PHE A 946 9.61 -10.67 16.39
C PHE A 946 9.74 -11.03 17.87
N ALA A 947 10.84 -10.61 18.53
CA ALA A 947 11.09 -10.82 19.94
C ALA A 947 11.67 -9.56 20.60
N GLU A 948 11.68 -9.54 21.93
CA GLU A 948 12.35 -8.49 22.71
C GLU A 948 13.85 -8.43 22.44
N SER A 949 14.43 -7.25 22.63
CA SER A 949 15.87 -7.03 22.50
C SER A 949 16.38 -6.09 23.57
N GLU A 950 16.18 -4.77 23.42
CA GLU A 950 16.65 -3.76 24.37
C GLU A 950 16.14 -3.99 25.79
N ARG A 951 14.85 -4.31 25.95
CA ARG A 951 14.22 -4.55 27.26
C ARG A 951 14.64 -5.86 27.91
N TYR A 952 15.09 -6.83 27.11
CA TYR A 952 15.37 -8.18 27.58
C TYR A 952 16.86 -8.45 27.79
N LEU A 953 17.75 -7.87 26.97
CA LEU A 953 19.18 -8.11 27.06
C LEU A 953 19.76 -7.88 28.48
N PRO A 954 19.40 -6.82 29.23
CA PRO A 954 19.89 -6.63 30.59
C PRO A 954 19.58 -7.80 31.52
N VAL A 955 18.38 -8.39 31.40
CA VAL A 955 17.94 -9.54 32.20
C VAL A 955 18.77 -10.78 31.88
N LEU A 956 18.99 -11.05 30.59
CA LEU A 956 19.78 -12.20 30.15
C LEU A 956 21.25 -12.04 30.55
N VAL A 957 21.83 -10.85 30.34
CA VAL A 957 23.22 -10.55 30.71
C VAL A 957 23.44 -10.78 32.21
N THR A 958 22.55 -10.28 33.09
CA THR A 958 22.65 -10.52 34.55
C THR A 958 22.75 -12.00 34.89
N LYS A 959 21.97 -12.85 34.21
CA LYS A 959 21.98 -14.31 34.47
C LYS A 959 23.26 -14.98 33.96
N VAL A 960 23.80 -14.53 32.82
CA VAL A 960 25.05 -15.05 32.26
C VAL A 960 26.27 -14.53 33.04
N GLU A 961 26.23 -13.32 33.57
CA GLU A 961 27.25 -12.78 34.48
C GLU A 961 27.44 -13.68 35.70
N GLY A 962 26.35 -14.16 36.32
CA GLY A 962 26.44 -15.11 37.43
C GLY A 962 27.21 -16.38 37.06
N ILE A 963 27.01 -16.90 35.84
CA ILE A 963 27.75 -18.06 35.33
C ILE A 963 29.24 -17.74 35.14
N LEU A 964 29.57 -16.56 34.62
CA LEU A 964 30.97 -16.13 34.45
C LEU A 964 31.67 -15.98 35.80
N GLU A 965 30.99 -15.40 36.78
CA GLU A 965 31.51 -15.19 38.13
C GLU A 965 31.79 -16.50 38.86
N GLU A 966 30.89 -17.49 38.75
CA GLU A 966 31.10 -18.85 39.27
C GLU A 966 32.40 -19.50 38.75
N HIS A 967 32.92 -19.02 37.61
CA HIS A 967 34.13 -19.53 36.96
C HIS A 967 35.29 -18.51 36.90
N GLY A 968 35.21 -17.41 37.66
CA GLY A 968 36.29 -16.42 37.75
C GLY A 968 36.50 -15.57 36.49
N LEU A 969 35.50 -15.52 35.60
CA LEU A 969 35.54 -14.83 34.30
C LEU A 969 34.85 -13.45 34.32
N ARG A 970 34.72 -12.81 35.49
CA ARG A 970 34.02 -11.52 35.63
C ARG A 970 34.56 -10.43 34.70
N HIS A 971 35.88 -10.40 34.52
CA HIS A 971 36.57 -9.39 33.73
C HIS A 971 36.78 -9.80 32.27
N ASP A 972 36.41 -11.03 31.91
CA ASP A 972 36.52 -11.50 30.54
C ASP A 972 35.43 -10.89 29.67
N SER A 973 35.87 -10.35 28.53
CA SER A 973 34.98 -9.75 27.54
C SER A 973 34.54 -10.82 26.54
N ILE A 974 33.24 -11.12 26.56
CA ILE A 974 32.58 -11.96 25.55
C ILE A 974 31.59 -11.07 24.82
N VAL A 975 31.85 -10.75 23.55
CA VAL A 975 31.00 -9.86 22.76
C VAL A 975 29.65 -10.54 22.52
N MET A 976 28.63 -10.08 23.24
CA MET A 976 27.27 -10.59 23.18
C MET A 976 26.32 -9.59 22.53
N ARG A 977 25.53 -10.00 21.54
CA ARG A 977 24.64 -9.07 20.84
C ARG A 977 23.25 -9.64 20.60
N MET A 978 22.24 -8.80 20.77
CA MET A 978 20.84 -9.20 20.60
C MET A 978 20.12 -8.32 19.59
N SER A 979 19.39 -8.94 18.66
CA SER A 979 18.50 -8.24 17.73
C SER A 979 17.12 -8.87 17.76
N GLY A 980 16.05 -8.08 17.85
CA GLY A 980 14.68 -8.60 17.89
C GLY A 980 14.17 -9.22 16.58
N CYS A 981 14.94 -9.13 15.48
CA CYS A 981 14.66 -9.79 14.20
C CYS A 981 15.95 -9.97 13.36
N ALA A 982 15.84 -10.69 12.24
CA ALA A 982 16.95 -11.05 11.36
C ALA A 982 17.63 -9.87 10.63
N ASN A 983 17.10 -8.63 10.72
CA ASN A 983 17.72 -7.45 10.12
C ASN A 983 19.11 -7.12 10.70
N GLY A 984 19.41 -7.57 11.93
CA GLY A 984 20.71 -7.45 12.56
C GLY A 984 21.14 -6.01 12.88
N CYS A 985 20.24 -5.21 13.47
CA CYS A 985 20.49 -3.80 13.78
C CYS A 985 21.59 -3.57 14.82
N SER A 986 21.77 -4.54 15.75
CA SER A 986 22.88 -4.53 16.71
C SER A 986 24.16 -5.16 16.17
N ARG A 987 24.21 -5.58 14.89
CA ARG A 987 25.34 -6.34 14.29
C ARG A 987 25.58 -7.69 15.00
N PRO A 988 24.53 -8.51 15.22
CA PRO A 988 24.66 -9.76 15.99
C PRO A 988 25.50 -10.82 15.27
N TYR A 989 25.56 -10.82 13.94
CA TYR A 989 26.26 -11.84 13.17
C TYR A 989 27.80 -11.76 13.23
N ALA A 990 28.34 -10.66 13.75
CA ALA A 990 29.77 -10.47 13.98
C ALA A 990 30.17 -10.59 15.47
N ALA A 991 29.23 -11.01 16.34
CA ALA A 991 29.49 -11.21 17.76
C ALA A 991 29.97 -12.64 18.05
N GLU A 992 30.72 -12.83 19.13
CA GLU A 992 31.13 -14.16 19.61
C GLU A 992 29.92 -15.01 19.98
N VAL A 993 28.93 -14.40 20.64
CA VAL A 993 27.62 -14.98 20.96
C VAL A 993 26.51 -14.01 20.59
N ALA A 994 25.44 -14.49 19.97
CA ALA A 994 24.35 -13.63 19.58
C ALA A 994 22.97 -14.31 19.64
N PHE A 995 21.95 -13.47 19.78
CA PHE A 995 20.55 -13.88 19.82
C PHE A 995 19.74 -13.05 18.82
N VAL A 996 19.07 -13.72 17.89
CA VAL A 996 18.25 -13.09 16.85
C VAL A 996 16.81 -13.55 16.99
N GLY A 997 15.91 -12.63 17.32
CA GLY A 997 14.49 -12.91 17.60
C GLY A 997 13.79 -13.62 16.44
N LYS A 998 13.08 -14.70 16.74
CA LYS A 998 12.31 -15.53 15.80
C LYS A 998 10.80 -15.43 16.07
N SER A 999 10.42 -15.40 17.35
CA SER A 999 9.06 -15.17 17.85
C SER A 999 9.14 -14.69 19.32
N PRO A 1000 8.04 -14.26 19.96
CA PRO A 1000 8.09 -13.80 21.34
C PRO A 1000 8.76 -14.82 22.28
N GLY A 1001 9.78 -14.38 23.03
CA GLY A 1001 10.55 -15.22 23.95
C GLY A 1001 11.51 -16.24 23.31
N ASN A 1002 11.64 -16.26 21.97
CA ASN A 1002 12.36 -17.28 21.23
C ASN A 1002 13.40 -16.67 20.27
N TYR A 1003 14.61 -17.22 20.29
CA TYR A 1003 15.76 -16.68 19.58
C TYR A 1003 16.51 -17.74 18.78
N VAL A 1004 17.06 -17.33 17.63
CA VAL A 1004 18.18 -18.04 16.99
C VAL A 1004 19.44 -17.71 17.78
N MET A 1005 20.13 -18.73 18.30
CA MET A 1005 21.41 -18.59 18.98
C MET A 1005 22.56 -18.82 18.00
N LEU A 1006 23.49 -17.88 17.95
CA LEU A 1006 24.67 -17.92 17.09
C LEU A 1006 25.94 -17.85 17.93
N ILE A 1007 26.96 -18.63 17.58
CA ILE A 1007 28.26 -18.62 18.25
C ILE A 1007 29.42 -18.70 17.25
N GLY A 1008 30.62 -18.33 17.67
CA GLY A 1008 31.87 -18.51 16.91
C GLY A 1008 32.32 -17.30 16.08
N GLY A 1009 31.70 -16.13 16.29
CA GLY A 1009 32.20 -14.87 15.70
C GLY A 1009 33.55 -14.48 16.29
N GLY A 1010 34.32 -13.68 15.57
CA GLY A 1010 35.62 -13.21 16.05
C GLY A 1010 35.49 -12.01 16.99
N TYR A 1011 36.29 -11.95 18.06
CA TYR A 1011 36.25 -10.87 19.05
C TYR A 1011 36.42 -9.47 18.45
N HIS A 1012 37.24 -9.33 17.40
CA HIS A 1012 37.50 -8.06 16.72
C HIS A 1012 36.51 -7.76 15.57
N GLY A 1013 35.44 -8.53 15.42
CA GLY A 1013 34.46 -8.39 14.32
C GLY A 1013 34.99 -8.87 12.95
N GLN A 1014 36.07 -9.64 12.94
CA GLN A 1014 36.78 -10.14 11.75
C GLN A 1014 36.25 -11.49 11.22
N ARG A 1015 35.32 -12.12 11.94
CA ARG A 1015 34.71 -13.39 11.54
C ARG A 1015 33.23 -13.41 11.92
N LEU A 1016 32.39 -13.93 11.02
CA LEU A 1016 30.97 -14.14 11.30
C LEU A 1016 30.78 -15.33 12.24
N ASN A 1017 29.78 -15.25 13.12
CA ASN A 1017 29.29 -16.43 13.83
C ASN A 1017 28.49 -17.34 12.89
N LYS A 1018 28.00 -18.45 13.45
CA LYS A 1018 27.17 -19.43 12.75
C LYS A 1018 26.01 -19.86 13.65
N ILE A 1019 24.92 -20.28 13.02
CA ILE A 1019 23.71 -20.73 13.74
C ILE A 1019 24.05 -22.01 14.54
N TYR A 1020 24.00 -21.91 15.86
CA TYR A 1020 24.19 -23.04 16.77
C TYR A 1020 22.86 -23.70 17.12
N ARG A 1021 21.83 -22.91 17.42
CA ARG A 1021 20.46 -23.37 17.63
C ARG A 1021 19.49 -22.41 16.96
N GLU A 1022 18.51 -22.95 16.23
CA GLU A 1022 17.53 -22.12 15.52
C GLU A 1022 16.40 -21.61 16.40
N ASN A 1023 16.18 -22.25 17.55
CA ASN A 1023 15.16 -21.85 18.48
C ASN A 1023 15.62 -22.17 19.89
N VAL A 1024 15.77 -21.13 20.71
CA VAL A 1024 16.06 -21.25 22.13
C VAL A 1024 15.25 -20.24 22.93
N THR A 1025 14.77 -20.71 24.08
CA THR A 1025 14.19 -19.92 25.17
C THR A 1025 15.26 -19.58 26.19
N GLU A 1026 14.98 -18.65 27.10
CA GLU A 1026 15.94 -18.27 28.14
C GLU A 1026 16.49 -19.45 28.96
N PRO A 1027 15.67 -20.39 29.48
CA PRO A 1027 16.21 -21.52 30.23
C PRO A 1027 17.18 -22.37 29.41
N GLU A 1028 16.88 -22.57 28.11
CA GLU A 1028 17.74 -23.32 27.20
C GLU A 1028 19.04 -22.57 26.90
N ILE A 1029 18.99 -21.25 26.73
CA ILE A 1029 20.19 -20.41 26.58
C ILE A 1029 21.14 -20.62 27.76
N LEU A 1030 20.62 -20.54 28.99
CA LEU A 1030 21.43 -20.69 30.21
C LEU A 1030 21.95 -22.12 30.37
N ALA A 1031 21.14 -23.14 30.05
CA ALA A 1031 21.54 -24.54 30.09
C ALA A 1031 22.65 -24.86 29.08
N ILE A 1032 22.66 -24.20 27.93
CA ILE A 1032 23.71 -24.33 26.92
C ILE A 1032 24.98 -23.59 27.34
N LEU A 1033 24.86 -22.33 27.76
CA LEU A 1033 26.02 -21.48 28.05
C LEU A 1033 26.76 -21.91 29.32
N ARG A 1034 26.06 -22.39 30.36
CA ARG A 1034 26.68 -22.78 31.64
C ARG A 1034 27.83 -23.79 31.49
N PRO A 1035 27.63 -24.98 30.90
CA PRO A 1035 28.73 -25.92 30.69
C PRO A 1035 29.78 -25.42 29.68
N MET A 1036 29.37 -24.63 28.69
CA MET A 1036 30.28 -24.09 27.67
C MET A 1036 31.26 -23.06 28.25
N ILE A 1037 30.76 -22.14 29.09
CA ILE A 1037 31.56 -21.15 29.81
C ILE A 1037 32.47 -21.83 30.83
N LYS A 1038 32.00 -22.86 31.53
CA LYS A 1038 32.84 -23.66 32.42
C LYS A 1038 34.04 -24.26 31.68
N ARG A 1039 33.82 -24.84 30.50
CA ARG A 1039 34.91 -25.39 29.68
C ARG A 1039 35.83 -24.29 29.17
N TYR A 1040 35.29 -23.15 28.72
CA TYR A 1040 36.10 -21.99 28.32
C TYR A 1040 37.06 -21.55 29.45
N ALA A 1041 36.56 -21.45 30.69
CA ALA A 1041 37.38 -21.08 31.84
C ALA A 1041 38.55 -22.06 32.09
N LEU A 1042 38.34 -23.35 31.84
CA LEU A 1042 39.30 -24.42 32.15
C LEU A 1042 40.24 -24.76 31.00
N GLU A 1043 39.79 -24.62 29.75
CA GLU A 1043 40.44 -25.20 28.57
C GLU A 1043 40.95 -24.14 27.59
N ARG A 1044 40.70 -22.84 27.81
CA ARG A 1044 41.16 -21.78 26.90
C ARG A 1044 42.69 -21.69 26.81
N GLY A 1045 43.18 -21.34 25.62
CA GLY A 1045 44.57 -20.92 25.44
C GLY A 1045 44.85 -19.54 26.05
N GLU A 1046 46.13 -19.20 26.16
CA GLU A 1046 46.53 -17.85 26.58
C GLU A 1046 46.06 -16.80 25.57
N GLY A 1047 45.30 -15.81 26.04
CA GLY A 1047 44.73 -14.76 25.20
C GLY A 1047 43.61 -15.22 24.26
N GLU A 1048 43.14 -16.46 24.36
CA GLU A 1048 42.07 -16.98 23.50
C GLU A 1048 40.71 -16.41 23.93
N HIS A 1049 40.00 -15.80 22.98
CA HIS A 1049 38.65 -15.30 23.17
C HIS A 1049 37.59 -16.40 23.00
N PHE A 1050 36.41 -16.20 23.59
CA PHE A 1050 35.34 -17.21 23.64
C PHE A 1050 34.89 -17.70 22.25
N GLY A 1051 34.81 -16.81 21.27
CA GLY A 1051 34.43 -17.11 19.90
C GLY A 1051 35.44 -17.99 19.16
N ASP A 1052 36.74 -17.87 19.47
CA ASP A 1052 37.79 -18.76 18.96
C ASP A 1052 37.76 -20.11 19.69
N PHE A 1053 37.59 -20.07 21.01
CA PHE A 1053 37.45 -21.25 21.86
C PHE A 1053 36.33 -22.17 21.38
N VAL A 1054 35.12 -21.65 21.10
CA VAL A 1054 34.00 -22.51 20.69
C VAL A 1054 34.23 -23.21 19.35
N ILE A 1055 35.06 -22.64 18.46
CA ILE A 1055 35.46 -23.31 17.23
C ILE A 1055 36.51 -24.38 17.54
N ARG A 1056 37.58 -24.04 18.28
CA ARG A 1056 38.64 -24.98 18.63
C ARG A 1056 38.13 -26.17 19.44
N ALA A 1057 37.19 -25.94 20.34
CA ALA A 1057 36.57 -26.96 21.18
C ALA A 1057 35.51 -27.80 20.46
N GLY A 1058 35.24 -27.54 19.16
CA GLY A 1058 34.33 -28.34 18.33
C GLY A 1058 32.84 -28.04 18.56
N TYR A 1059 32.47 -26.93 19.20
CA TYR A 1059 31.06 -26.57 19.35
C TYR A 1059 30.42 -26.14 18.05
N ILE A 1060 31.17 -25.51 17.14
CA ILE A 1060 30.67 -25.03 15.85
C ILE A 1060 31.79 -24.92 14.80
N THR A 1061 31.45 -25.13 13.53
CA THR A 1061 32.35 -24.85 12.41
C THR A 1061 32.57 -23.33 12.24
N PRO A 1062 33.75 -22.87 11.80
CA PRO A 1062 33.97 -21.47 11.47
C PRO A 1062 33.17 -21.04 10.22
N THR A 1063 32.69 -19.79 10.19
CA THR A 1063 32.17 -19.18 8.96
C THR A 1063 33.31 -18.52 8.18
N VAL A 1064 33.77 -19.17 7.11
CA VAL A 1064 34.88 -18.67 6.26
C VAL A 1064 34.42 -17.70 5.16
N SER A 1065 33.13 -17.71 4.82
CA SER A 1065 32.51 -16.78 3.88
C SER A 1065 31.04 -16.61 4.21
N GLY A 1066 30.48 -15.42 3.95
CA GLY A 1066 29.04 -15.16 4.12
C GLY A 1066 28.15 -16.12 3.32
N LYS A 1067 28.59 -16.56 2.13
CA LYS A 1067 27.86 -17.53 1.30
C LYS A 1067 27.69 -18.90 1.98
N LEU A 1068 28.61 -19.26 2.88
CA LEU A 1068 28.63 -20.53 3.61
C LEU A 1068 28.07 -20.37 5.04
N PHE A 1069 27.34 -19.29 5.31
CA PHE A 1069 26.77 -19.00 6.63
C PHE A 1069 25.83 -20.12 7.13
N TYR A 1070 25.09 -20.76 6.22
CA TYR A 1070 24.15 -21.84 6.55
C TYR A 1070 24.78 -23.24 6.54
N GLU A 1071 25.98 -23.40 5.98
CA GLU A 1071 26.65 -24.70 5.92
C GLU A 1071 27.30 -25.04 7.26
N GLY A 1072 27.13 -26.28 7.76
CA GLY A 1072 27.75 -26.70 9.04
C GLY A 1072 27.13 -26.06 10.29
N MET A 1073 25.88 -25.57 10.20
CA MET A 1073 25.11 -25.12 11.36
C MET A 1073 24.67 -26.29 12.26
N GLY A 1074 24.32 -26.00 13.52
CA GLY A 1074 23.80 -27.01 14.47
C GLY A 1074 24.85 -27.70 15.34
N GLY A 1075 26.13 -27.36 15.18
CA GLY A 1075 27.27 -27.90 15.95
C GLY A 1075 27.99 -29.08 15.29
N GLU A 1076 29.10 -29.52 15.87
CA GLU A 1076 29.93 -30.64 15.37
C GLU A 1076 29.95 -31.84 16.32
N GLY A 1077 30.22 -33.04 15.80
CA GLY A 1077 30.44 -34.25 16.61
C GLY A 1077 29.34 -34.50 17.64
N GLU A 1078 29.73 -34.59 18.92
CA GLU A 1078 28.82 -34.76 20.06
C GLU A 1078 27.97 -33.51 20.39
N HIS A 1079 28.35 -32.34 19.88
CA HIS A 1079 27.62 -31.08 20.04
C HIS A 1079 26.61 -30.83 18.90
N ARG A 1080 26.68 -31.65 17.85
CA ARG A 1080 25.74 -31.62 16.73
C ARG A 1080 24.38 -32.08 17.22
N VAL A 1081 23.40 -31.21 17.08
CA VAL A 1081 22.01 -31.64 17.15
C VAL A 1081 21.74 -32.39 15.86
N VAL A 1082 21.67 -33.71 15.94
CA VAL A 1082 20.99 -34.48 14.90
C VAL A 1082 19.60 -33.87 14.85
N ALA A 1083 19.27 -33.30 13.71
CA ALA A 1083 17.89 -33.03 13.35
C ALA A 1083 17.06 -34.24 13.83
N ALA A 1084 16.12 -34.02 14.75
CA ALA A 1084 15.21 -35.04 15.28
C ALA A 1084 13.75 -34.81 14.92
#